data_AF-A0A534PN67-F1
#
_entry.id   AF-A0A534PN67-F1
#
_cell.length_a   1.000
_cell.length_b   1.000
_cell.length_c   1.000
_cell.angle_alpha   90.00
_cell.angle_beta   90.00
_cell.angle_gamma   90.00
#
_symmetry.space_group_name_H-M   'P 1'
#
loop_
_entity.id
_entity.type
_entity.pdbx_description
1 polymer ?
#
loop_
_entity_poly.entity_id
_entity_poly.type
_entity_poly.pdbx_seq_one_letter_code
_entity_poly.pdbx_strand_id
1 'polypeptide(L)'
;MLRNAPEPEGRGSQTDGRLRPFRTPERARQVVGARPHLGGRQPPHHSRREQEFRPDQRGPVPQDGSRRGCRRPPPEGEDDRCPQADGRRALHGVGDPRRERLPGAAGLPRRGECPSPRRGRIAGGEQAGGQARSARLFCRRGREERRAGLARAIPPRQPPLAMATLLVHIALLAYAAGAAAFLIWLVRPGRRFVQWGRALLGGGVLVHFAALAAGVGVASLGLGAGAWKGGQLFSLLAAITVAGYLLLDLKYDLPVAGAFVAPFTVAVMVPAHLVPSTSRAVAPQLSHSLVLFLHVGAAALGTAVLALAFGLALLYLASERQMKSKRPGRLFARLPSLDLIDRAGYRLAVWGFVFLSLAIATGSFVSREATGTTLPFAPKQGFALLAWALFASLIQARLVAGWRGRRVALLVVTGFVLLAGVYVGLLSAAPALHGATAATFLCVGISHREAAIDVREQLAVPTGELAARLLKLKSLPGVREAALLSTCNRLEIYAVGEGSAAAEEILEELGPLAAPLAVCRFEEEALRHLFRVSASLESMVIGEAQILGQVKEAAALAQGAGAIGPELGKAFARALTAAKRVRTETEIARGAVSLSSVAVKLAHKLLGSLEGRCMLLLGAGEMAQLAARELRSEGARELLVANRSSARAEELAREQGGVPVSLAELPALLERADVAICSTAAVGYVVTREMMAKALKARRYQPIFLVDLALPRNVEPSTNELENVYVYDLDDLDRAAAQNRELRAGEMSKAEAIVEEELRAFTSAARERAALPVLARLRAHAESLAQAEAEKTLAALRGLDERAQKSVRAMASAIVNKLLHNATLKLRSDGERLGDAAAELFALELAPQPPPDPAPEPEKDPAVVPLRKV
;
A
#
# COMPACT_ATOMS: atom_id res chain seq x y z
N MET A 1 -49.50 24.53 52.52
CA MET A 1 -49.98 24.83 53.89
C MET A 1 -49.42 23.77 54.84
N LEU A 2 -49.17 24.11 56.12
CA LEU A 2 -48.99 23.24 57.31
C LEU A 2 -48.02 22.02 57.19
N ARG A 3 -46.98 21.77 58.00
CA ARG A 3 -46.59 21.98 59.43
C ARG A 3 -46.53 20.64 60.20
N ASN A 4 -45.30 20.30 60.63
CA ASN A 4 -44.88 19.72 61.92
C ASN A 4 -45.22 18.25 62.31
N ALA A 5 -44.15 17.44 62.51
CA ALA A 5 -43.68 16.74 63.74
C ALA A 5 -44.64 16.51 64.95
N PRO A 6 -44.44 15.47 65.82
CA PRO A 6 -43.13 14.98 66.31
C PRO A 6 -42.94 13.45 66.61
N GLU A 7 -41.87 13.16 67.37
CA GLU A 7 -41.20 11.90 67.79
C GLU A 7 -41.89 11.23 69.04
N PRO A 8 -41.27 10.38 69.93
CA PRO A 8 -39.93 9.75 70.03
C PRO A 8 -39.95 8.20 70.03
N GLU A 9 -38.88 7.41 70.20
CA GLU A 9 -37.42 7.60 70.45
C GLU A 9 -36.58 7.11 69.22
N GLY A 10 -35.24 6.98 69.15
CA GLY A 10 -34.15 6.76 70.13
C GLY A 10 -33.89 5.25 70.34
N ARG A 11 -32.66 4.72 70.53
CA ARG A 11 -31.28 5.25 70.71
C ARG A 11 -30.28 4.22 70.11
N GLY A 12 -29.01 4.50 69.79
CA GLY A 12 -28.23 5.75 69.72
C GLY A 12 -26.74 5.46 69.39
N SER A 13 -26.01 6.44 68.82
CA SER A 13 -24.52 6.62 68.74
C SER A 13 -23.59 5.42 68.34
N GLN A 14 -22.53 5.51 67.52
CA GLN A 14 -21.82 6.54 66.71
C GLN A 14 -20.64 5.80 65.97
N THR A 15 -19.91 6.25 64.92
CA THR A 15 -19.82 7.48 64.10
C THR A 15 -19.48 7.11 62.62
N ASP A 16 -18.72 7.94 61.88
CA ASP A 16 -18.25 7.79 60.47
C ASP A 16 -16.69 7.88 60.39
N GLY A 17 -16.05 7.55 59.25
CA GLY A 17 -14.62 7.85 59.02
C GLY A 17 -13.88 7.05 57.92
N ARG A 18 -13.74 7.61 56.71
CA ARG A 18 -12.97 7.05 55.57
C ARG A 18 -11.45 7.23 55.70
N LEU A 19 -10.61 6.36 55.11
CA LEU A 19 -9.51 6.72 54.15
C LEU A 19 -8.64 5.53 53.59
N ARG A 20 -7.56 5.86 52.86
CA ARG A 20 -6.79 5.03 51.89
C ARG A 20 -5.58 4.23 52.47
N PRO A 21 -4.97 3.28 51.72
CA PRO A 21 -4.11 2.22 52.26
C PRO A 21 -2.58 2.48 52.27
N PHE A 22 -1.86 1.67 53.04
CA PHE A 22 -0.39 1.43 53.00
C PHE A 22 -0.14 -0.07 52.71
N ARG A 23 0.80 -0.49 51.84
CA ARG A 23 2.29 -0.45 51.89
C ARG A 23 2.93 -1.45 52.86
N THR A 24 3.90 -2.21 52.35
CA THR A 24 4.65 -3.30 53.00
C THR A 24 5.82 -2.80 53.87
N PRO A 25 6.30 -3.63 54.83
CA PRO A 25 7.64 -3.56 55.40
C PRO A 25 8.47 -4.86 55.24
N GLU A 26 9.67 -4.91 55.86
CA GLU A 26 10.82 -5.80 55.55
C GLU A 26 11.24 -6.78 56.68
N ARG A 27 12.02 -7.84 56.31
CA ARG A 27 13.10 -8.56 57.09
C ARG A 27 12.72 -9.21 58.45
N ALA A 28 13.34 -10.30 58.95
CA ALA A 28 14.79 -10.56 59.09
C ALA A 28 15.18 -11.98 59.59
N ARG A 29 16.40 -12.44 59.21
CA ARG A 29 17.45 -13.18 59.96
C ARG A 29 17.19 -14.49 60.78
N GLN A 30 18.02 -15.52 60.47
CA GLN A 30 18.81 -16.47 61.32
C GLN A 30 18.69 -17.95 60.87
N VAL A 31 19.59 -18.92 61.16
CA VAL A 31 21.09 -19.07 61.14
C VAL A 31 21.41 -20.56 61.50
N VAL A 32 22.63 -21.07 61.22
CA VAL A 32 23.08 -22.51 61.34
C VAL A 32 22.49 -23.43 60.24
N GLY A 33 23.18 -24.37 59.57
CA GLY A 33 24.58 -24.86 59.48
C GLY A 33 24.65 -25.95 58.35
N ALA A 34 25.73 -26.67 57.99
CA ALA A 34 27.15 -26.69 58.39
C ALA A 34 28.06 -27.14 57.20
N ARG A 35 28.79 -28.28 57.27
CA ARG A 35 29.61 -28.93 56.18
C ARG A 35 29.64 -30.48 56.37
N PRO A 36 30.11 -31.33 55.41
CA PRO A 36 31.49 -31.42 54.86
C PRO A 36 31.56 -31.14 53.34
N HIS A 37 32.60 -30.58 52.69
CA HIS A 37 34.08 -30.73 52.68
C HIS A 37 34.66 -31.76 51.68
N LEU A 38 35.17 -31.24 50.54
CA LEU A 38 36.31 -31.68 49.68
C LEU A 38 36.25 -30.82 48.37
N GLY A 39 37.32 -30.38 47.70
CA GLY A 39 38.76 -30.31 48.03
C GLY A 39 39.64 -29.98 46.80
N GLY A 40 40.35 -28.84 46.78
CA GLY A 40 41.27 -28.42 45.68
C GLY A 40 41.01 -26.98 45.21
N ARG A 41 41.76 -25.92 45.57
CA ARG A 41 43.20 -25.55 45.47
C ARG A 41 43.42 -24.40 44.46
N GLN A 42 43.46 -23.18 45.01
CA GLN A 42 44.16 -21.95 44.58
C GLN A 42 45.70 -22.17 44.43
N PRO A 43 46.58 -21.19 44.07
CA PRO A 43 46.50 -19.70 44.12
C PRO A 43 47.10 -18.93 42.87
N PRO A 44 47.32 -17.60 42.90
CA PRO A 44 47.82 -16.78 41.75
C PRO A 44 49.23 -16.15 41.98
N HIS A 45 49.76 -15.34 41.02
CA HIS A 45 50.47 -14.03 41.17
C HIS A 45 51.42 -13.63 40.00
N HIS A 46 51.73 -12.32 39.90
CA HIS A 46 52.87 -11.64 39.20
C HIS A 46 52.94 -11.63 37.64
N SER A 47 53.71 -10.72 36.97
CA SER A 47 53.92 -9.25 37.08
C SER A 47 54.88 -8.72 35.98
N ARG A 48 54.95 -7.39 35.74
CA ARG A 48 55.91 -6.64 34.86
C ARG A 48 55.72 -6.89 33.34
N ARG A 49 56.17 -6.04 32.38
CA ARG A 49 56.65 -4.62 32.27
C ARG A 49 56.35 -4.17 30.80
N GLU A 50 56.68 -3.01 30.21
CA GLU A 50 57.74 -1.98 30.40
C GLU A 50 57.32 -0.63 29.73
N GLN A 51 57.96 0.49 30.09
CA GLN A 51 58.38 1.70 29.31
C GLN A 51 57.64 2.18 28.03
N GLU A 52 57.60 3.46 27.61
CA GLU A 52 57.86 4.85 28.09
C GLU A 52 57.30 5.77 26.96
N PHE A 53 56.87 7.04 27.07
CA PHE A 53 57.49 8.27 27.57
C PHE A 53 56.43 9.42 27.52
N ARG A 54 56.57 10.50 28.29
CA ARG A 54 55.79 11.76 28.16
C ARG A 54 56.63 12.97 28.59
N PRO A 55 56.50 14.13 27.90
CA PRO A 55 56.07 15.38 28.56
C PRO A 55 55.20 16.27 27.63
N ASP A 56 54.69 17.46 27.95
CA ASP A 56 53.98 18.08 29.11
C ASP A 56 53.53 19.50 28.63
N GLN A 57 52.86 20.46 29.31
CA GLN A 57 52.34 20.75 30.67
C GLN A 57 51.19 21.82 30.48
N ARG A 58 50.48 22.48 31.43
CA ARG A 58 50.36 22.57 32.92
C ARG A 58 48.91 23.06 33.24
N GLY A 59 48.47 23.06 34.50
CA GLY A 59 47.32 23.85 35.00
C GLY A 59 47.75 25.12 35.78
N PRO A 60 46.93 25.70 36.71
CA PRO A 60 45.57 25.29 37.15
C PRO A 60 44.52 26.42 37.47
N VAL A 61 43.26 26.00 37.67
CA VAL A 61 42.24 26.31 38.74
C VAL A 61 42.67 27.28 39.89
N PRO A 62 41.83 28.15 40.56
CA PRO A 62 40.34 28.08 40.83
C PRO A 62 39.47 29.40 40.86
N GLN A 63 38.16 29.21 41.16
CA GLN A 63 37.24 29.98 42.08
C GLN A 63 36.57 31.36 41.77
N ASP A 64 35.22 31.31 41.86
CA ASP A 64 34.25 32.22 42.57
C ASP A 64 34.15 33.72 42.19
N GLY A 65 33.11 34.46 42.68
CA GLY A 65 33.15 35.94 42.64
C GLY A 65 31.87 36.79 42.72
N SER A 66 30.67 36.30 42.35
CA SER A 66 29.35 36.92 42.66
C SER A 66 28.95 38.35 42.17
N ARG A 67 27.62 38.53 41.93
CA ARG A 67 26.77 39.73 42.19
C ARG A 67 26.87 41.05 41.36
N ARG A 68 25.70 41.38 40.75
CA ARG A 68 25.02 42.71 40.61
C ARG A 68 25.67 43.77 39.68
N GLY A 69 24.93 44.68 39.03
CA GLY A 69 23.48 44.69 38.74
C GLY A 69 22.83 46.08 38.54
N CYS A 70 21.90 46.16 37.57
CA CYS A 70 20.76 47.11 37.45
C CYS A 70 20.93 48.60 37.01
N ARG A 71 20.10 48.96 36.00
CA ARG A 71 19.36 50.22 35.73
C ARG A 71 19.87 51.21 34.65
N ARG A 72 18.93 52.09 34.23
CA ARG A 72 18.80 52.97 33.02
C ARG A 72 18.64 54.46 33.47
N PRO A 73 18.27 55.44 32.60
CA PRO A 73 18.88 56.01 31.37
C PRO A 73 19.01 57.57 31.56
N PRO A 74 18.51 58.48 30.67
CA PRO A 74 18.80 58.85 29.26
C PRO A 74 19.56 60.23 29.23
N PRO A 75 19.32 61.24 28.33
CA PRO A 75 18.98 61.33 26.89
C PRO A 75 20.03 62.17 26.07
N GLU A 76 19.66 62.63 24.85
CA GLU A 76 20.27 63.72 24.03
C GLU A 76 21.72 63.54 23.48
N GLY A 77 22.15 64.13 22.35
CA GLY A 77 21.42 64.77 21.23
C GLY A 77 22.16 65.96 20.59
N GLU A 78 22.66 65.85 19.34
CA GLU A 78 23.25 67.00 18.59
C GLU A 78 23.32 66.80 17.05
N ASP A 79 23.45 67.90 16.29
CA ASP A 79 23.42 67.99 14.82
C ASP A 79 24.80 67.85 14.12
N ASP A 80 24.84 67.61 12.79
CA ASP A 80 25.50 68.59 11.90
C ASP A 80 25.09 68.57 10.40
N ARG A 81 25.52 69.61 9.68
CA ARG A 81 25.04 70.20 8.41
C ARG A 81 25.24 69.42 7.10
N CYS A 82 24.44 69.85 6.11
CA CYS A 82 24.54 69.57 4.68
C CYS A 82 25.11 70.80 3.90
N PRO A 83 25.76 70.63 2.72
CA PRO A 83 25.99 71.71 1.76
C PRO A 83 25.08 71.64 0.51
N GLN A 84 24.79 72.81 -0.08
CA GLN A 84 23.90 73.00 -1.25
C GLN A 84 24.65 73.26 -2.58
N ALA A 85 23.97 73.04 -3.71
CA ALA A 85 23.99 73.82 -4.99
C ALA A 85 23.52 72.92 -6.16
N ASP A 86 22.95 73.37 -7.29
CA ASP A 86 22.10 74.50 -7.73
C ASP A 86 21.53 74.05 -9.11
N GLY A 87 20.62 74.77 -9.81
CA GLY A 87 20.42 74.43 -11.25
C GLY A 87 19.23 74.94 -12.09
N ARG A 88 18.12 75.43 -11.52
CA ARG A 88 17.05 76.25 -12.20
C ARG A 88 16.26 75.69 -13.43
N ARG A 89 15.09 76.34 -13.67
CA ARG A 89 14.20 76.35 -14.88
C ARG A 89 13.30 75.10 -15.09
N ALA A 90 12.04 75.19 -15.53
CA ALA A 90 11.15 76.34 -15.87
C ALA A 90 9.66 76.07 -15.50
N LEU A 91 8.75 76.99 -15.83
CA LEU A 91 7.34 77.09 -15.35
C LEU A 91 6.25 76.63 -16.36
N HIS A 92 4.99 76.70 -15.91
CA HIS A 92 3.68 76.41 -16.55
C HIS A 92 3.15 74.96 -16.40
N GLY A 93 1.88 74.70 -16.08
CA GLY A 93 0.81 75.62 -15.62
C GLY A 93 -0.55 74.93 -15.35
N VAL A 94 -1.28 75.42 -14.35
CA VAL A 94 -2.73 75.28 -13.97
C VAL A 94 -3.62 74.22 -14.69
N GLY A 95 -4.32 73.36 -13.92
CA GLY A 95 -5.48 72.56 -14.44
C GLY A 95 -6.07 71.49 -13.50
N ASP A 96 -7.09 71.86 -12.74
CA ASP A 96 -8.05 71.13 -11.84
C ASP A 96 -8.11 69.55 -11.78
N PRO A 97 -8.41 68.93 -10.61
CA PRO A 97 -8.36 67.47 -10.43
C PRO A 97 -9.73 66.75 -10.51
N ARG A 98 -9.75 65.50 -11.01
CA ARG A 98 -10.74 64.43 -10.64
C ARG A 98 -10.41 63.06 -11.26
N ARG A 99 -9.89 62.13 -10.45
CA ARG A 99 -10.04 60.64 -10.46
C ARG A 99 -8.80 59.96 -9.89
N GLU A 100 -8.67 59.97 -8.58
CA GLU A 100 -7.79 58.99 -7.91
C GLU A 100 -8.35 57.58 -8.13
N ARG A 101 -7.54 56.70 -8.70
CA ARG A 101 -7.81 55.25 -8.69
C ARG A 101 -7.05 54.65 -7.52
N LEU A 102 -7.74 53.93 -6.64
CA LEU A 102 -7.12 53.15 -5.57
C LEU A 102 -6.06 52.17 -6.13
N PRO A 103 -4.77 52.29 -5.75
CA PRO A 103 -3.74 51.34 -6.14
C PRO A 103 -3.66 50.21 -5.10
N GLY A 104 -4.22 49.02 -5.39
CA GLY A 104 -4.31 47.97 -4.36
C GLY A 104 -4.76 46.57 -4.76
N ALA A 105 -4.60 46.14 -6.02
CA ALA A 105 -5.10 44.83 -6.47
C ALA A 105 -4.22 44.11 -7.52
N ALA A 106 -2.89 44.21 -7.41
CA ALA A 106 -1.93 43.56 -8.31
C ALA A 106 -0.95 42.66 -7.53
N GLY A 107 -1.39 41.46 -7.12
CA GLY A 107 -0.59 40.62 -6.22
C GLY A 107 -0.97 39.13 -6.06
N LEU A 108 -1.93 38.61 -6.84
CA LEU A 108 -2.26 37.17 -6.84
C LEU A 108 -2.36 36.65 -8.29
N PRO A 109 -1.65 35.58 -8.66
CA PRO A 109 -1.54 35.16 -10.05
C PRO A 109 -2.79 34.39 -10.52
N ARG A 110 -3.57 35.02 -11.41
CA ARG A 110 -4.28 34.25 -12.46
C ARG A 110 -3.24 33.53 -13.34
N ARG A 111 -3.58 32.38 -13.92
CA ARG A 111 -2.61 31.43 -14.53
C ARG A 111 -1.74 32.07 -15.64
N GLY A 112 -0.49 32.44 -15.35
CA GLY A 112 0.50 32.80 -16.38
C GLY A 112 1.86 33.27 -15.86
N GLU A 113 2.89 32.45 -16.11
CA GLU A 113 4.33 32.80 -16.21
C GLU A 113 5.08 33.39 -15.00
N CYS A 114 6.39 33.09 -14.94
CA CYS A 114 7.38 33.67 -14.02
C CYS A 114 8.79 33.52 -14.64
N PRO A 115 9.68 34.52 -14.55
CA PRO A 115 11.03 34.47 -15.09
C PRO A 115 12.01 33.66 -14.21
N SER A 116 13.20 33.34 -14.74
CA SER A 116 14.22 32.52 -14.09
C SER A 116 15.44 33.33 -13.59
N PRO A 117 15.96 33.06 -12.37
CA PRO A 117 17.16 33.72 -11.83
C PRO A 117 18.46 32.96 -12.12
N ARG A 118 19.59 33.70 -12.16
CA ARG A 118 20.95 33.21 -12.42
C ARG A 118 21.56 32.44 -11.22
N ARG A 119 22.59 31.64 -11.48
CA ARG A 119 23.36 30.87 -10.47
C ARG A 119 24.51 31.68 -9.86
N GLY A 120 24.75 31.50 -8.56
CA GLY A 120 26.04 31.75 -7.88
C GLY A 120 26.52 30.49 -7.15
N ARG A 121 27.82 30.40 -6.80
CA ARG A 121 28.43 29.30 -6.04
C ARG A 121 29.17 29.83 -4.79
N ILE A 122 28.90 29.25 -3.63
CA ILE A 122 29.85 29.05 -2.51
C ILE A 122 29.56 27.64 -1.93
N ALA A 123 30.51 27.01 -1.22
CA ALA A 123 30.41 25.63 -0.71
C ALA A 123 30.79 25.51 0.78
N GLY A 124 30.30 24.46 1.44
CA GLY A 124 30.64 24.07 2.82
C GLY A 124 29.47 23.43 3.58
N GLY A 125 29.75 22.45 4.45
CA GLY A 125 28.77 21.81 5.35
C GLY A 125 28.45 20.34 5.05
N GLU A 126 28.37 19.50 6.09
CA GLU A 126 28.33 18.03 6.02
C GLU A 126 27.00 17.38 6.48
N GLN A 127 26.83 16.13 6.04
CA GLN A 127 26.13 15.01 6.71
C GLN A 127 24.80 15.27 7.47
N ALA A 128 23.72 15.57 6.75
CA ALA A 128 22.36 15.13 7.14
C ALA A 128 21.37 15.14 5.94
N GLY A 129 20.35 14.26 5.96
CA GLY A 129 19.12 14.41 5.15
C GLY A 129 19.11 13.80 3.74
N GLY A 130 18.99 12.47 3.64
CA GLY A 130 18.83 11.76 2.35
C GLY A 130 17.44 11.87 1.71
N GLN A 131 16.35 11.76 2.49
CA GLN A 131 14.98 11.62 1.96
C GLN A 131 14.40 12.91 1.36
N ALA A 132 14.78 14.09 1.88
CA ALA A 132 14.15 15.37 1.52
C ALA A 132 14.48 15.90 0.11
N ARG A 133 15.50 15.35 -0.58
CA ARG A 133 15.93 15.84 -1.91
C ARG A 133 15.13 15.25 -3.08
N SER A 134 14.59 14.04 -2.97
CA SER A 134 13.89 13.37 -4.08
C SER A 134 12.60 14.11 -4.48
N ALA A 135 11.76 14.45 -3.50
CA ALA A 135 10.48 15.12 -3.71
C ALA A 135 10.59 16.47 -4.45
N ARG A 136 11.70 17.21 -4.26
CA ARG A 136 11.88 18.55 -4.84
C ARG A 136 12.28 18.56 -6.33
N LEU A 137 12.77 17.44 -6.88
CA LEU A 137 13.00 17.34 -8.34
C LEU A 137 11.72 16.95 -9.10
N PHE A 138 10.94 16.01 -8.56
CA PHE A 138 9.73 15.50 -9.23
C PHE A 138 8.71 16.61 -9.51
N CYS A 139 8.48 17.51 -8.54
CA CYS A 139 7.57 18.66 -8.65
C CYS A 139 7.97 19.70 -9.72
N ARG A 140 9.22 19.70 -10.21
CA ARG A 140 9.66 20.72 -11.18
C ARG A 140 9.32 20.36 -12.63
N ARG A 141 9.33 19.06 -12.99
CA ARG A 141 9.08 18.59 -14.36
C ARG A 141 7.60 18.71 -14.74
N GLY A 142 6.70 18.31 -13.83
CA GLY A 142 5.25 18.36 -13.99
C GLY A 142 4.62 19.77 -14.04
N ARG A 143 5.40 20.84 -14.25
CA ARG A 143 4.91 22.19 -14.59
C ARG A 143 5.07 22.55 -16.07
N GLU A 144 6.03 21.97 -16.78
CA GLU A 144 6.32 22.35 -18.18
C GLU A 144 5.37 21.63 -19.15
N GLU A 145 5.08 20.35 -18.91
CA GLU A 145 4.15 19.52 -19.70
C GLU A 145 2.71 20.05 -19.72
N ARG A 146 2.29 20.81 -18.68
CA ARG A 146 0.90 21.30 -18.53
C ARG A 146 0.52 22.47 -19.45
N ARG A 147 1.41 22.95 -20.33
CA ARG A 147 1.13 24.08 -21.24
C ARG A 147 0.71 23.67 -22.66
N ALA A 148 0.88 22.41 -23.05
CA ALA A 148 0.61 21.96 -24.43
C ALA A 148 -0.76 21.29 -24.66
N GLY A 149 -1.50 20.94 -23.60
CA GLY A 149 -2.65 20.02 -23.68
C GLY A 149 -4.05 20.63 -23.81
N LEU A 150 -4.23 21.96 -23.69
CA LEU A 150 -5.57 22.58 -23.71
C LEU A 150 -6.00 23.03 -25.12
N ALA A 151 -6.27 22.07 -26.01
CA ALA A 151 -6.95 22.35 -27.29
C ALA A 151 -7.75 21.15 -27.81
N ARG A 152 -9.08 21.36 -27.98
CA ARG A 152 -10.09 20.51 -28.64
C ARG A 152 -10.42 19.17 -27.98
N ALA A 153 -11.72 18.99 -27.70
CA ALA A 153 -12.30 17.70 -27.37
C ALA A 153 -12.54 16.86 -28.64
N ILE A 154 -11.95 15.67 -28.69
CA ILE A 154 -12.33 14.57 -29.59
C ILE A 154 -12.18 13.29 -28.75
N PRO A 155 -13.18 12.39 -28.68
CA PRO A 155 -13.01 11.13 -27.96
C PRO A 155 -11.93 10.28 -28.65
N PRO A 156 -10.88 9.84 -27.92
CA PRO A 156 -9.87 8.98 -28.51
C PRO A 156 -10.50 7.62 -28.85
N ARG A 157 -10.39 7.21 -30.11
CA ARG A 157 -10.48 5.78 -30.45
C ARG A 157 -9.46 5.02 -29.59
N GLN A 158 -9.76 3.78 -29.22
CA GLN A 158 -8.79 2.87 -28.62
C GLN A 158 -8.12 2.04 -29.73
N PRO A 159 -6.79 2.12 -29.97
CA PRO A 159 -6.09 1.05 -30.68
C PRO A 159 -4.82 0.44 -30.06
N PRO A 160 -4.10 0.96 -29.04
CA PRO A 160 -2.68 0.61 -28.91
C PRO A 160 -2.48 -0.80 -28.33
N LEU A 161 -3.26 -1.15 -27.30
CA LEU A 161 -3.16 -2.40 -26.56
C LEU A 161 -3.60 -3.60 -27.41
N ALA A 162 -4.71 -3.48 -28.16
CA ALA A 162 -5.17 -4.51 -29.08
C ALA A 162 -4.15 -4.78 -30.20
N MET A 163 -3.58 -3.72 -30.78
CA MET A 163 -2.57 -3.84 -31.84
C MET A 163 -1.27 -4.48 -31.33
N ALA A 164 -0.77 -4.08 -30.15
CA ALA A 164 0.40 -4.70 -29.54
C ALA A 164 0.17 -6.20 -29.25
N THR A 165 -1.00 -6.58 -28.74
CA THR A 165 -1.36 -7.98 -28.52
C THR A 165 -1.45 -8.77 -29.84
N LEU A 166 -2.03 -8.20 -30.89
CA LEU A 166 -2.11 -8.82 -32.22
C LEU A 166 -0.71 -9.08 -32.81
N LEU A 167 0.22 -8.12 -32.70
CA LEU A 167 1.59 -8.26 -33.20
C LEU A 167 2.34 -9.42 -32.52
N VAL A 168 2.14 -9.66 -31.21
CA VAL A 168 2.74 -10.82 -30.53
C VAL A 168 2.19 -12.15 -31.06
N HIS A 169 0.89 -12.22 -31.40
CA HIS A 169 0.31 -13.43 -32.02
C HIS A 169 0.86 -13.66 -33.44
N ILE A 170 1.07 -12.59 -34.22
CA ILE A 170 1.72 -12.67 -35.54
C ILE A 170 3.17 -13.18 -35.39
N ALA A 171 3.92 -12.71 -34.38
CA ALA A 171 5.25 -13.21 -34.07
C ALA A 171 5.25 -14.70 -33.66
N LEU A 172 4.29 -15.14 -32.84
CA LEU A 172 4.11 -16.56 -32.47
C LEU A 172 3.85 -17.44 -33.70
N LEU A 173 2.98 -17.02 -34.60
CA LEU A 173 2.69 -17.73 -35.84
C LEU A 173 3.92 -17.78 -36.77
N ALA A 174 4.69 -16.70 -36.86
CA ALA A 174 5.95 -16.67 -37.61
C ALA A 174 7.01 -17.60 -37.00
N TYR A 175 7.11 -17.69 -35.66
CA TYR A 175 7.98 -18.64 -34.98
C TYR A 175 7.55 -20.09 -35.18
N ALA A 176 6.25 -20.39 -35.12
CA ALA A 176 5.70 -21.72 -35.38
C ALA A 176 5.94 -22.16 -36.84
N ALA A 177 5.71 -21.27 -37.81
CA ALA A 177 5.98 -21.53 -39.22
C ALA A 177 7.49 -21.70 -39.50
N GLY A 178 8.34 -20.89 -38.87
CA GLY A 178 9.79 -21.03 -38.94
C GLY A 178 10.29 -22.36 -38.36
N ALA A 179 9.80 -22.75 -37.18
CA ALA A 179 10.08 -24.04 -36.55
C ALA A 179 9.63 -25.21 -37.45
N ALA A 180 8.42 -25.13 -38.03
CA ALA A 180 7.94 -26.12 -38.98
C ALA A 180 8.84 -26.21 -40.23
N ALA A 181 9.31 -25.09 -40.78
CA ALA A 181 10.24 -25.09 -41.91
C ALA A 181 11.58 -25.78 -41.59
N PHE A 182 12.15 -25.58 -40.39
CA PHE A 182 13.35 -26.30 -39.96
C PHE A 182 13.13 -27.80 -39.72
N LEU A 183 11.98 -28.19 -39.16
CA LEU A 183 11.61 -29.61 -38.99
C LEU A 183 11.34 -30.30 -40.34
N ILE A 184 10.65 -29.62 -41.27
CA ILE A 184 10.45 -30.10 -42.64
C ILE A 184 11.79 -30.24 -43.36
N TRP A 185 12.70 -29.28 -43.23
CA TRP A 185 14.06 -29.37 -43.79
C TRP A 185 14.82 -30.59 -43.27
N LEU A 186 14.70 -30.88 -41.97
CA LEU A 186 15.34 -32.04 -41.32
C LEU A 186 14.98 -33.34 -42.04
N VAL A 187 13.70 -33.53 -42.37
CA VAL A 187 13.17 -34.72 -43.06
C VAL A 187 13.39 -34.65 -44.59
N ARG A 188 13.05 -33.53 -45.21
CA ARG A 188 13.09 -33.28 -46.67
C ARG A 188 14.13 -32.20 -47.00
N PRO A 189 15.34 -32.58 -47.47
CA PRO A 189 16.41 -31.61 -47.72
C PRO A 189 16.06 -30.68 -48.90
N GLY A 190 16.04 -29.37 -48.65
CA GLY A 190 15.92 -28.34 -49.67
C GLY A 190 16.37 -26.99 -49.14
N ARG A 191 17.29 -26.30 -49.85
CA ARG A 191 17.87 -25.01 -49.40
C ARG A 191 16.80 -23.95 -49.14
N ARG A 192 15.70 -23.98 -49.91
CA ARG A 192 14.51 -23.14 -49.73
C ARG A 192 13.95 -23.22 -48.30
N PHE A 193 13.85 -24.40 -47.69
CA PHE A 193 13.28 -24.54 -46.34
C PHE A 193 14.12 -23.86 -45.25
N VAL A 194 15.46 -23.85 -45.38
CA VAL A 194 16.34 -23.09 -44.48
C VAL A 194 16.17 -21.59 -44.70
N GLN A 195 16.04 -21.15 -45.96
CA GLN A 195 15.80 -19.74 -46.29
C GLN A 195 14.45 -19.25 -45.75
N TRP A 196 13.37 -20.01 -45.94
CA TRP A 196 12.06 -19.75 -45.33
C TRP A 196 12.14 -19.76 -43.79
N GLY A 197 12.80 -20.74 -43.19
CA GLY A 197 13.00 -20.80 -41.72
C GLY A 197 13.72 -19.57 -41.18
N ARG A 198 14.86 -19.19 -41.76
CA ARG A 198 15.62 -17.98 -41.40
C ARG A 198 14.78 -16.71 -41.58
N ALA A 199 14.06 -16.58 -42.69
CA ALA A 199 13.21 -15.42 -42.98
C ALA A 199 11.99 -15.30 -42.04
N LEU A 200 11.30 -16.41 -41.76
CA LEU A 200 10.14 -16.44 -40.84
C LEU A 200 10.56 -16.14 -39.40
N LEU A 201 11.68 -16.70 -38.93
CA LEU A 201 12.22 -16.36 -37.60
C LEU A 201 12.68 -14.89 -37.53
N GLY A 202 13.37 -14.38 -38.56
CA GLY A 202 13.81 -12.99 -38.61
C GLY A 202 12.66 -11.99 -38.66
N GLY A 203 11.66 -12.23 -39.51
CA GLY A 203 10.43 -11.44 -39.58
C GLY A 203 9.64 -11.51 -38.28
N GLY A 204 9.53 -12.69 -37.67
CA GLY A 204 8.93 -12.87 -36.35
C GLY A 204 9.63 -12.03 -35.27
N VAL A 205 10.97 -12.05 -35.21
CA VAL A 205 11.77 -11.22 -34.29
C VAL A 205 11.53 -9.73 -34.50
N LEU A 206 11.47 -9.25 -35.75
CA LEU A 206 11.20 -7.85 -36.04
C LEU A 206 9.78 -7.43 -35.60
N VAL A 207 8.76 -8.25 -35.89
CA VAL A 207 7.38 -8.01 -35.44
C VAL A 207 7.27 -8.07 -33.91
N HIS A 208 8.00 -8.97 -33.26
CA HIS A 208 8.00 -9.12 -31.80
C HIS A 208 8.65 -7.91 -31.11
N PHE A 209 9.80 -7.45 -31.59
CA PHE A 209 10.41 -6.23 -31.07
C PHE A 209 9.58 -4.99 -31.40
N ALA A 210 8.88 -4.93 -32.53
CA ALA A 210 7.91 -3.87 -32.81
C ALA A 210 6.71 -3.90 -31.84
N ALA A 211 6.21 -5.08 -31.47
CA ALA A 211 5.15 -5.24 -30.46
C ALA A 211 5.60 -4.77 -29.08
N LEU A 212 6.80 -5.15 -28.65
CA LEU A 212 7.41 -4.73 -27.39
C LEU A 212 7.70 -3.22 -27.39
N ALA A 213 8.22 -2.67 -28.49
CA ALA A 213 8.47 -1.25 -28.65
C ALA A 213 7.17 -0.42 -28.69
N ALA A 214 6.08 -0.96 -29.25
CA ALA A 214 4.76 -0.33 -29.17
C ALA A 214 4.23 -0.32 -27.72
N GLY A 215 4.34 -1.43 -26.99
CA GLY A 215 3.93 -1.51 -25.58
C GLY A 215 4.73 -0.56 -24.67
N VAL A 216 6.07 -0.56 -24.79
CA VAL A 216 6.95 0.34 -24.03
C VAL A 216 6.82 1.79 -24.50
N GLY A 217 6.61 2.02 -25.81
CA GLY A 217 6.40 3.34 -26.39
C GLY A 217 5.17 4.03 -25.83
N VAL A 218 4.04 3.32 -25.76
CA VAL A 218 2.80 3.80 -25.12
C VAL A 218 3.04 4.14 -23.64
N ALA A 219 3.74 3.27 -22.90
CA ALA A 219 4.08 3.53 -21.50
C ALA A 219 5.06 4.72 -21.30
N SER A 220 5.89 5.02 -22.31
CA SER A 220 6.83 6.16 -22.30
C SER A 220 6.19 7.51 -22.68
N LEU A 221 5.02 7.48 -23.34
CA LEU A 221 4.27 8.66 -23.80
C LEU A 221 3.35 9.26 -22.71
N GLY A 222 3.61 8.97 -21.43
CA GLY A 222 2.87 9.53 -20.29
C GLY A 222 1.48 8.92 -20.04
N LEU A 223 0.95 8.12 -20.97
CA LEU A 223 -0.36 7.45 -20.85
C LEU A 223 -0.24 6.09 -20.14
N GLY A 224 0.22 6.14 -18.89
CA GLY A 224 0.19 5.03 -17.94
C GLY A 224 1.35 4.04 -18.08
N ALA A 225 2.01 3.76 -16.97
CA ALA A 225 2.90 2.60 -16.83
C ALA A 225 2.06 1.30 -16.73
N GLY A 226 1.39 0.95 -17.83
CA GLY A 226 0.50 -0.20 -17.92
C GLY A 226 1.18 -1.50 -17.50
N ALA A 227 0.49 -2.32 -16.70
CA ALA A 227 1.07 -3.48 -16.04
C ALA A 227 1.80 -4.42 -17.01
N TRP A 228 3.03 -4.79 -16.66
CA TRP A 228 3.77 -5.87 -17.32
C TRP A 228 3.03 -7.20 -17.07
N LYS A 229 2.15 -7.59 -17.99
CA LYS A 229 1.47 -8.89 -17.91
C LYS A 229 2.52 -9.99 -17.95
N GLY A 230 2.43 -10.99 -17.06
CA GLY A 230 3.46 -12.02 -16.88
C GLY A 230 3.97 -12.68 -18.18
N GLY A 231 3.09 -12.88 -19.17
CA GLY A 231 3.45 -13.41 -20.49
C GLY A 231 4.46 -12.56 -21.28
N GLN A 232 4.55 -11.25 -21.03
CA GLN A 232 5.49 -10.34 -21.71
C GLN A 232 6.96 -10.68 -21.42
N LEU A 233 7.28 -11.21 -20.23
CA LEU A 233 8.64 -11.64 -19.88
C LEU A 233 9.06 -12.89 -20.67
N PHE A 234 8.14 -13.85 -20.83
CA PHE A 234 8.35 -15.02 -21.69
C PHE A 234 8.43 -14.63 -23.17
N SER A 235 7.62 -13.67 -23.61
CA SER A 235 7.70 -13.05 -24.94
C SER A 235 9.08 -12.43 -25.22
N LEU A 236 9.60 -11.63 -24.29
CA LEU A 236 10.93 -11.02 -24.39
C LEU A 236 12.04 -12.09 -24.41
N LEU A 237 11.96 -13.09 -23.53
CA LEU A 237 12.87 -14.23 -23.50
C LEU A 237 12.88 -14.99 -24.84
N ALA A 238 11.71 -15.25 -25.42
CA ALA A 238 11.55 -15.89 -26.72
C ALA A 238 12.21 -15.07 -27.85
N ALA A 239 11.91 -13.77 -27.93
CA ALA A 239 12.49 -12.87 -28.94
C ALA A 239 14.02 -12.82 -28.88
N ILE A 240 14.59 -12.68 -27.67
CA ILE A 240 16.06 -12.68 -27.46
C ILE A 240 16.66 -14.05 -27.82
N THR A 241 15.99 -15.15 -27.50
CA THR A 241 16.46 -16.51 -27.83
C THR A 241 16.49 -16.75 -29.33
N VAL A 242 15.44 -16.36 -30.08
CA VAL A 242 15.42 -16.49 -31.55
C VAL A 242 16.45 -15.56 -32.21
N ALA A 243 16.58 -14.31 -31.74
CA ALA A 243 17.59 -13.38 -32.23
C ALA A 243 19.02 -13.91 -32.00
N GLY A 244 19.30 -14.45 -30.81
CA GLY A 244 20.57 -15.08 -30.48
C GLY A 244 20.86 -16.34 -31.30
N TYR A 245 19.83 -17.15 -31.63
CA TYR A 245 19.96 -18.24 -32.60
C TYR A 245 20.34 -17.72 -33.98
N LEU A 246 19.66 -16.69 -34.51
CA LEU A 246 19.96 -16.15 -35.83
C LEU A 246 21.38 -15.58 -35.91
N LEU A 247 21.86 -14.92 -34.85
CA LEU A 247 23.26 -14.47 -34.75
C LEU A 247 24.27 -15.64 -34.69
N LEU A 248 23.92 -16.75 -34.01
CA LEU A 248 24.73 -17.97 -34.00
C LEU A 248 24.79 -18.61 -35.39
N ASP A 249 23.64 -18.72 -36.06
CA ASP A 249 23.46 -19.33 -37.37
C ASP A 249 24.19 -18.53 -38.47
N LEU A 250 24.10 -17.19 -38.43
CA LEU A 250 24.87 -16.29 -39.31
C LEU A 250 26.40 -16.39 -39.09
N LYS A 251 26.85 -16.71 -37.88
CA LYS A 251 28.28 -16.74 -37.52
C LYS A 251 28.96 -18.09 -37.74
N TYR A 252 28.20 -19.19 -37.71
CA TYR A 252 28.74 -20.55 -37.72
C TYR A 252 28.07 -21.50 -38.72
N ASP A 253 27.08 -21.03 -39.50
CA ASP A 253 26.20 -21.79 -40.40
C ASP A 253 25.67 -23.09 -39.76
N LEU A 254 24.79 -22.94 -38.77
CA LEU A 254 24.26 -24.01 -37.93
C LEU A 254 22.74 -24.20 -38.10
N PRO A 255 22.20 -24.42 -39.32
CA PRO A 255 20.77 -24.53 -39.55
C PRO A 255 20.13 -25.73 -38.84
N VAL A 256 20.92 -26.75 -38.45
CA VAL A 256 20.44 -27.86 -37.60
C VAL A 256 20.06 -27.38 -36.20
N ALA A 257 20.73 -26.36 -35.64
CA ALA A 257 20.36 -25.82 -34.33
C ALA A 257 18.96 -25.16 -34.36
N GLY A 258 18.53 -24.62 -35.50
CA GLY A 258 17.18 -24.08 -35.69
C GLY A 258 16.08 -25.12 -35.46
N ALA A 259 16.33 -26.37 -35.85
CA ALA A 259 15.41 -27.49 -35.64
C ALA A 259 15.27 -27.94 -34.16
N PHE A 260 16.11 -27.42 -33.25
CA PHE A 260 15.99 -27.63 -31.81
C PHE A 260 15.54 -26.36 -31.08
N VAL A 261 16.14 -25.21 -31.40
CA VAL A 261 15.85 -23.94 -30.72
C VAL A 261 14.47 -23.39 -31.09
N ALA A 262 14.07 -23.40 -32.36
CA ALA A 262 12.79 -22.80 -32.75
C ALA A 262 11.57 -23.56 -32.18
N PRO A 263 11.49 -24.91 -32.22
CA PRO A 263 10.42 -25.64 -31.54
C PRO A 263 10.43 -25.44 -30.02
N PHE A 264 11.61 -25.39 -29.39
CA PHE A 264 11.74 -25.11 -27.96
C PHE A 264 11.17 -23.74 -27.60
N THR A 265 11.52 -22.68 -28.34
CA THR A 265 11.01 -21.34 -28.07
C THR A 265 9.49 -21.25 -28.22
N VAL A 266 8.91 -21.89 -29.23
CA VAL A 266 7.44 -21.97 -29.39
C VAL A 266 6.81 -22.71 -28.19
N ALA A 267 7.40 -23.83 -27.76
CA ALA A 267 6.90 -24.60 -26.62
C ALA A 267 6.99 -23.84 -25.28
N VAL A 268 7.96 -22.94 -25.10
CA VAL A 268 8.05 -22.03 -23.93
C VAL A 268 7.05 -20.88 -24.04
N MET A 269 6.75 -20.40 -25.24
CA MET A 269 5.88 -19.24 -25.45
C MET A 269 4.39 -19.58 -25.37
N VAL A 270 3.97 -20.79 -25.77
CA VAL A 270 2.55 -21.21 -25.72
C VAL A 270 1.96 -21.18 -24.29
N PRO A 271 2.58 -21.76 -23.24
CA PRO A 271 2.07 -21.66 -21.87
C PRO A 271 1.89 -20.20 -21.38
N ALA A 272 2.76 -19.29 -21.82
CA ALA A 272 2.71 -17.88 -21.46
C ALA A 272 1.53 -17.10 -22.12
N HIS A 273 0.83 -17.73 -23.07
CA HIS A 273 -0.43 -17.24 -23.65
C HIS A 273 -1.67 -18.00 -23.13
N LEU A 274 -1.50 -19.21 -22.60
CA LEU A 274 -2.60 -20.05 -22.09
C LEU A 274 -2.91 -19.81 -20.61
N VAL A 275 -1.92 -19.37 -19.82
CA VAL A 275 -2.12 -19.10 -18.38
C VAL A 275 -2.63 -17.67 -18.17
N PRO A 276 -3.79 -17.47 -17.50
CA PRO A 276 -4.26 -16.14 -17.10
C PRO A 276 -3.18 -15.40 -16.32
N SER A 277 -2.79 -14.23 -16.79
CA SER A 277 -1.64 -13.52 -16.23
C SER A 277 -2.01 -12.78 -14.95
N THR A 278 -2.16 -13.50 -13.83
CA THR A 278 -2.36 -13.02 -12.44
C THR A 278 -1.13 -12.23 -11.97
N SER A 279 -0.96 -11.05 -12.56
CA SER A 279 0.28 -10.28 -12.53
C SER A 279 0.23 -9.33 -11.35
N ARG A 280 0.91 -9.67 -10.25
CA ARG A 280 1.19 -8.69 -9.19
C ARG A 280 1.83 -7.46 -9.83
N ALA A 281 1.16 -6.32 -9.74
CA ALA A 281 1.71 -5.06 -10.23
C ALA A 281 3.06 -4.80 -9.55
N VAL A 282 4.07 -4.46 -10.34
CA VAL A 282 5.35 -3.99 -9.79
C VAL A 282 5.06 -2.73 -8.98
N ALA A 283 5.48 -2.71 -7.71
CA ALA A 283 5.21 -1.58 -6.82
C ALA A 283 5.63 -0.26 -7.51
N PRO A 284 4.82 0.83 -7.45
CA PRO A 284 5.10 2.07 -8.19
C PRO A 284 6.45 2.72 -7.89
N GLN A 285 7.09 2.34 -6.78
CA GLN A 285 8.43 2.75 -6.36
C GLN A 285 9.55 2.12 -7.23
N LEU A 286 9.30 0.95 -7.82
CA LEU A 286 10.27 0.13 -8.57
C LEU A 286 10.14 0.26 -10.09
N SER A 287 9.03 0.79 -10.61
CA SER A 287 8.77 0.92 -12.05
C SER A 287 9.81 1.76 -12.82
N HIS A 288 10.52 2.65 -12.11
CA HIS A 288 11.62 3.46 -12.63
C HIS A 288 13.00 3.07 -12.07
N SER A 289 13.11 1.95 -11.33
CA SER A 289 14.39 1.50 -10.78
C SER A 289 15.31 0.98 -11.88
N LEU A 290 16.46 1.64 -12.06
CA LEU A 290 17.53 1.17 -12.95
C LEU A 290 18.02 -0.23 -12.51
N VAL A 291 17.98 -0.53 -11.22
CA VAL A 291 18.36 -1.86 -10.68
C VAL A 291 17.36 -2.92 -11.14
N LEU A 292 16.05 -2.62 -11.15
CA LEU A 292 15.04 -3.53 -11.72
C LEU A 292 15.25 -3.72 -13.22
N PHE A 293 15.50 -2.65 -13.99
CA PHE A 293 15.75 -2.77 -15.43
C PHE A 293 16.99 -3.63 -15.73
N LEU A 294 18.10 -3.40 -15.02
CA LEU A 294 19.31 -4.20 -15.13
C LEU A 294 19.08 -5.66 -14.69
N HIS A 295 18.28 -5.89 -13.64
CA HIS A 295 17.91 -7.23 -13.19
C HIS A 295 17.11 -8.00 -14.24
N VAL A 296 16.03 -7.41 -14.76
CA VAL A 296 15.17 -8.03 -15.78
C VAL A 296 15.95 -8.27 -17.07
N GLY A 297 16.77 -7.31 -17.50
CA GLY A 297 17.65 -7.45 -18.66
C GLY A 297 18.67 -8.58 -18.51
N ALA A 298 19.37 -8.64 -17.36
CA ALA A 298 20.34 -9.69 -17.08
C ALA A 298 19.67 -11.08 -16.97
N ALA A 299 18.51 -11.17 -16.33
CA ALA A 299 17.76 -12.42 -16.21
C ALA A 299 17.27 -12.95 -17.56
N ALA A 300 16.70 -12.08 -18.41
CA ALA A 300 16.22 -12.44 -19.74
C ALA A 300 17.38 -12.85 -20.66
N LEU A 301 18.47 -12.07 -20.68
CA LEU A 301 19.63 -12.36 -21.53
C LEU A 301 20.40 -13.61 -21.07
N GLY A 302 20.58 -13.79 -19.75
CA GLY A 302 21.20 -14.98 -19.19
C GLY A 302 20.41 -16.25 -19.50
N THR A 303 19.09 -16.23 -19.29
CA THR A 303 18.22 -17.39 -19.58
C THR A 303 18.18 -17.69 -21.09
N ALA A 304 18.13 -16.67 -21.96
CA ALA A 304 18.20 -16.86 -23.42
C ALA A 304 19.52 -17.50 -23.88
N VAL A 305 20.65 -17.02 -23.36
CA VAL A 305 21.98 -17.56 -23.71
C VAL A 305 22.15 -18.99 -23.18
N LEU A 306 21.62 -19.31 -21.99
CA LEU A 306 21.60 -20.68 -21.47
C LEU A 306 20.64 -21.60 -22.24
N ALA A 307 19.51 -21.08 -22.75
CA ALA A 307 18.61 -21.84 -23.65
C ALA A 307 19.29 -22.20 -24.99
N LEU A 308 20.12 -21.32 -25.53
CA LEU A 308 20.94 -21.61 -26.71
C LEU A 308 22.03 -22.65 -26.40
N ALA A 309 22.68 -22.56 -25.24
CA ALA A 309 23.62 -23.59 -24.77
C ALA A 309 22.94 -24.97 -24.63
N PHE A 310 21.73 -25.00 -24.07
CA PHE A 310 20.87 -26.18 -23.96
C PHE A 310 20.51 -26.78 -25.33
N GLY A 311 20.07 -25.96 -26.29
CA GLY A 311 19.80 -26.40 -27.66
C GLY A 311 21.02 -27.04 -28.34
N LEU A 312 22.21 -26.45 -28.17
CA LEU A 312 23.46 -27.05 -28.66
C LEU A 312 23.86 -28.32 -27.88
N ALA A 313 23.58 -28.42 -26.58
CA ALA A 313 23.83 -29.63 -25.79
C ALA A 313 22.93 -30.79 -26.22
N LEU A 314 21.65 -30.54 -26.54
CA LEU A 314 20.76 -31.54 -27.14
C LEU A 314 21.26 -31.97 -28.53
N LEU A 315 21.67 -31.01 -29.38
CA LEU A 315 22.27 -31.30 -30.69
C LEU A 315 23.56 -32.13 -30.58
N TYR A 316 24.41 -31.86 -29.58
CA TYR A 316 25.60 -32.65 -29.29
C TYR A 316 25.23 -34.09 -28.93
N LEU A 317 24.28 -34.28 -28.00
CA LEU A 317 23.86 -35.61 -27.53
C LEU A 317 23.15 -36.42 -28.64
N ALA A 318 22.38 -35.76 -29.51
CA ALA A 318 21.80 -36.39 -30.70
C ALA A 318 22.91 -36.84 -31.69
N SER A 319 23.89 -35.98 -31.93
CA SER A 319 25.04 -36.27 -32.80
C SER A 319 25.91 -37.43 -32.28
N GLU A 320 26.22 -37.43 -30.98
CA GLU A 320 26.97 -38.51 -30.31
C GLU A 320 26.24 -39.86 -30.42
N ARG A 321 24.91 -39.87 -30.23
CA ARG A 321 24.08 -41.07 -30.38
C ARG A 321 24.09 -41.61 -31.81
N GLN A 322 24.07 -40.75 -32.83
CA GLN A 322 24.09 -41.20 -34.22
C GLN A 322 25.46 -41.74 -34.67
N MET A 323 26.58 -41.17 -34.21
CA MET A 323 27.90 -41.77 -34.48
C MET A 323 28.08 -43.14 -33.81
N LYS A 324 27.39 -43.40 -32.70
CA LYS A 324 27.40 -44.70 -32.00
C LYS A 324 26.42 -45.71 -32.59
N SER A 325 25.60 -45.34 -33.58
CA SER A 325 24.71 -46.28 -34.26
C SER A 325 25.38 -46.89 -35.50
N LYS A 326 25.29 -48.21 -35.67
CA LYS A 326 25.85 -48.93 -36.84
C LYS A 326 25.10 -48.68 -38.16
N ARG A 327 24.17 -47.72 -38.19
CA ARG A 327 23.36 -47.31 -39.35
C ARG A 327 23.14 -45.78 -39.30
N PRO A 328 24.10 -44.96 -39.74
CA PRO A 328 23.97 -43.51 -39.73
C PRO A 328 22.80 -43.08 -40.64
N GLY A 329 21.78 -42.45 -40.05
CA GLY A 329 20.59 -41.99 -40.77
C GLY A 329 20.85 -40.71 -41.58
N ARG A 330 19.87 -40.31 -42.42
CA ARG A 330 19.93 -39.13 -43.30
C ARG A 330 20.17 -37.77 -42.60
N LEU A 331 20.11 -37.73 -41.27
CA LEU A 331 20.48 -36.57 -40.45
C LEU A 331 22.01 -36.46 -40.28
N PHE A 332 22.73 -37.59 -40.20
CA PHE A 332 24.16 -37.64 -39.87
C PHE A 332 25.02 -36.78 -40.82
N ALA A 333 24.76 -36.88 -42.13
CA ALA A 333 25.46 -36.12 -43.18
C ALA A 333 25.20 -34.59 -43.17
N ARG A 334 24.49 -34.06 -42.17
CA ARG A 334 24.21 -32.62 -42.00
C ARG A 334 24.66 -32.09 -40.64
N LEU A 335 25.20 -32.94 -39.77
CA LEU A 335 25.61 -32.56 -38.43
C LEU A 335 26.92 -31.76 -38.49
N PRO A 336 27.00 -30.59 -37.83
CA PRO A 336 28.26 -29.85 -37.68
C PRO A 336 29.21 -30.62 -36.76
N SER A 337 30.51 -30.30 -36.81
CA SER A 337 31.52 -31.05 -36.05
C SER A 337 31.28 -30.95 -34.54
N LEU A 338 31.46 -32.08 -33.82
CA LEU A 338 31.24 -32.12 -32.37
C LEU A 338 32.08 -31.10 -31.61
N ASP A 339 33.29 -30.79 -32.10
CA ASP A 339 34.18 -29.79 -31.53
C ASP A 339 33.64 -28.36 -31.71
N LEU A 340 33.03 -28.03 -32.84
CA LEU A 340 32.35 -26.75 -33.04
C LEU A 340 31.15 -26.61 -32.09
N ILE A 341 30.32 -27.66 -31.95
CA ILE A 341 29.16 -27.67 -31.04
C ILE A 341 29.61 -27.53 -29.57
N ASP A 342 30.62 -28.29 -29.13
CA ASP A 342 31.17 -28.26 -27.76
C ASP A 342 31.83 -26.91 -27.44
N ARG A 343 32.59 -26.31 -28.37
CA ARG A 343 33.19 -24.97 -28.20
C ARG A 343 32.14 -23.86 -28.18
N ALA A 344 31.13 -23.91 -29.06
CA ALA A 344 30.06 -22.91 -29.09
C ALA A 344 29.16 -23.02 -27.85
N GLY A 345 28.74 -24.23 -27.49
CA GLY A 345 27.94 -24.51 -26.29
C GLY A 345 28.64 -24.08 -25.00
N TYR A 346 29.95 -24.35 -24.87
CA TYR A 346 30.72 -23.88 -23.71
C TYR A 346 30.82 -22.35 -23.64
N ARG A 347 31.08 -21.67 -24.77
CA ARG A 347 31.10 -20.19 -24.80
C ARG A 347 29.76 -19.58 -24.40
N LEU A 348 28.65 -20.15 -24.85
CA LEU A 348 27.31 -19.74 -24.42
C LEU A 348 27.10 -20.01 -22.92
N ALA A 349 27.47 -21.19 -22.41
CA ALA A 349 27.34 -21.50 -20.98
C ALA A 349 28.11 -20.51 -20.08
N VAL A 350 29.32 -20.08 -20.48
CA VAL A 350 30.09 -19.06 -19.76
C VAL A 350 29.40 -17.70 -19.76
N TRP A 351 28.95 -17.19 -20.92
CA TRP A 351 28.22 -15.91 -20.98
C TRP A 351 26.89 -15.96 -20.22
N GLY A 352 26.16 -17.07 -20.32
CA GLY A 352 24.92 -17.30 -19.59
C GLY A 352 25.14 -17.32 -18.07
N PHE A 353 26.23 -17.93 -17.60
CA PHE A 353 26.63 -17.92 -16.19
C PHE A 353 26.98 -16.50 -15.68
N VAL A 354 27.65 -15.67 -16.49
CA VAL A 354 27.93 -14.26 -16.14
C VAL A 354 26.62 -13.47 -15.96
N PHE A 355 25.69 -13.57 -16.90
CA PHE A 355 24.40 -12.88 -16.81
C PHE A 355 23.50 -13.44 -15.70
N LEU A 356 23.51 -14.76 -15.45
CA LEU A 356 22.81 -15.38 -14.32
C LEU A 356 23.38 -14.88 -12.97
N SER A 357 24.70 -14.75 -12.85
CA SER A 357 25.36 -14.20 -11.66
C SER A 357 24.94 -12.74 -11.42
N LEU A 358 24.92 -11.92 -12.49
CA LEU A 358 24.44 -10.54 -12.43
C LEU A 358 22.95 -10.46 -12.05
N ALA A 359 22.12 -11.36 -12.57
CA ALA A 359 20.69 -11.44 -12.22
C ALA A 359 20.46 -11.80 -10.75
N ILE A 360 21.20 -12.77 -10.19
CA ILE A 360 21.10 -13.15 -8.77
C ILE A 360 21.57 -11.99 -7.87
N ALA A 361 22.69 -11.34 -8.22
CA ALA A 361 23.22 -10.21 -7.47
C ALA A 361 22.24 -9.03 -7.46
N THR A 362 21.80 -8.56 -8.63
CA THR A 362 20.83 -7.45 -8.75
C THR A 362 19.46 -7.79 -8.14
N GLY A 363 19.00 -9.03 -8.26
CA GLY A 363 17.74 -9.49 -7.67
C GLY A 363 17.74 -9.41 -6.14
N SER A 364 18.91 -9.57 -5.50
CA SER A 364 19.07 -9.41 -4.06
C SER A 364 18.89 -7.95 -3.61
N PHE A 365 19.32 -6.98 -4.44
CA PHE A 365 19.06 -5.55 -4.20
C PHE A 365 17.58 -5.20 -4.41
N VAL A 366 16.96 -5.67 -5.51
CA VAL A 366 15.52 -5.46 -5.76
C VAL A 366 14.66 -6.08 -4.65
N SER A 367 15.01 -7.26 -4.13
CA SER A 367 14.33 -7.88 -2.99
C SER A 367 14.42 -7.04 -1.72
N ARG A 368 15.59 -6.43 -1.46
CA ARG A 368 15.80 -5.53 -0.31
C ARG A 368 14.98 -4.24 -0.45
N GLU A 369 14.92 -3.66 -1.65
CA GLU A 369 14.08 -2.49 -1.95
C GLU A 369 12.57 -2.81 -1.83
N ALA A 370 12.15 -4.01 -2.23
CA ALA A 370 10.74 -4.41 -2.26
C ALA A 370 10.17 -4.92 -0.93
N THR A 371 11.01 -5.46 -0.03
CA THR A 371 10.53 -6.21 1.16
C THR A 371 11.31 -5.88 2.44
N GLY A 372 12.32 -5.00 2.39
CA GLY A 372 13.17 -4.61 3.53
C GLY A 372 14.16 -5.70 3.98
N THR A 373 13.77 -6.97 3.87
CA THR A 373 14.63 -8.15 4.11
C THR A 373 15.49 -8.48 2.90
N THR A 374 16.75 -8.88 3.12
CA THR A 374 17.68 -9.26 2.06
C THR A 374 17.41 -10.64 1.45
N LEU A 375 16.89 -11.61 2.22
CA LEU A 375 16.74 -13.01 1.81
C LEU A 375 15.47 -13.67 2.39
N PRO A 376 14.26 -13.33 1.89
CA PRO A 376 13.08 -14.18 2.09
C PRO A 376 13.21 -15.43 1.20
N PHE A 377 13.60 -16.57 1.80
CA PHE A 377 14.05 -17.78 1.08
C PHE A 377 12.90 -18.53 0.38
N ALA A 378 12.52 -18.09 -0.81
CA ALA A 378 11.46 -18.70 -1.63
C ALA A 378 12.00 -19.88 -2.47
N PRO A 379 11.21 -20.94 -2.75
CA PRO A 379 11.67 -22.11 -3.52
C PRO A 379 12.33 -21.77 -4.88
N LYS A 380 11.83 -20.75 -5.57
CA LYS A 380 12.39 -20.21 -6.83
C LYS A 380 13.86 -19.73 -6.70
N GLN A 381 14.29 -19.26 -5.53
CA GLN A 381 15.67 -18.87 -5.26
C GLN A 381 16.56 -20.12 -5.11
N GLY A 382 16.06 -21.18 -4.46
CA GLY A 382 16.75 -22.47 -4.34
C GLY A 382 17.08 -23.08 -5.71
N PHE A 383 16.10 -23.12 -6.63
CA PHE A 383 16.33 -23.57 -8.01
C PHE A 383 17.38 -22.71 -8.75
N ALA A 384 17.34 -21.38 -8.61
CA ALA A 384 18.29 -20.47 -9.25
C ALA A 384 19.72 -20.66 -8.71
N LEU A 385 19.89 -20.80 -7.39
CA LEU A 385 21.18 -21.04 -6.75
C LEU A 385 21.76 -22.43 -7.10
N LEU A 386 20.92 -23.46 -7.15
CA LEU A 386 21.36 -24.81 -7.53
C LEU A 386 21.77 -24.88 -9.02
N ALA A 387 21.02 -24.22 -9.90
CA ALA A 387 21.40 -24.06 -11.31
C ALA A 387 22.73 -23.29 -11.45
N TRP A 388 22.90 -22.19 -10.71
CA TRP A 388 24.14 -21.41 -10.68
C TRP A 388 25.34 -22.25 -10.24
N ALA A 389 25.22 -23.03 -9.16
CA ALA A 389 26.29 -23.92 -8.68
C ALA A 389 26.63 -25.03 -9.68
N LEU A 390 25.64 -25.55 -10.41
CA LEU A 390 25.85 -26.54 -11.46
C LEU A 390 26.59 -25.94 -12.68
N PHE A 391 26.24 -24.72 -13.10
CA PHE A 391 27.00 -24.02 -14.15
C PHE A 391 28.42 -23.60 -13.70
N ALA A 392 28.60 -23.20 -12.44
CA ALA A 392 29.93 -22.91 -11.88
C ALA A 392 30.83 -24.16 -11.90
N SER A 393 30.34 -25.29 -11.38
CA SER A 393 31.08 -26.56 -11.37
C SER A 393 31.34 -27.12 -12.77
N LEU A 394 30.45 -26.92 -13.74
CA LEU A 394 30.69 -27.22 -15.15
C LEU A 394 31.90 -26.44 -15.70
N ILE A 395 31.93 -25.12 -15.46
CA ILE A 395 33.02 -24.25 -15.92
C ILE A 395 34.33 -24.64 -15.22
N GLN A 396 34.31 -24.91 -13.92
CA GLN A 396 35.48 -25.36 -13.16
C GLN A 396 36.00 -26.73 -13.66
N ALA A 397 35.12 -27.70 -13.91
CA ALA A 397 35.49 -29.01 -14.45
C ALA A 397 36.03 -28.92 -15.90
N ARG A 398 35.57 -27.94 -16.68
CA ARG A 398 36.11 -27.65 -18.02
C ARG A 398 37.52 -27.05 -17.96
N LEU A 399 37.77 -26.15 -17.00
CA LEU A 399 39.05 -25.45 -16.85
C LEU A 399 40.13 -26.31 -16.17
N VAL A 400 39.79 -26.95 -15.05
CA VAL A 400 40.75 -27.69 -14.21
C VAL A 400 40.92 -29.13 -14.66
N ALA A 401 39.81 -29.85 -14.89
CA ALA A 401 39.83 -31.27 -15.25
C ALA A 401 39.71 -31.52 -16.78
N GLY A 402 39.67 -30.46 -17.58
CA GLY A 402 39.62 -30.54 -19.05
C GLY A 402 38.36 -31.20 -19.64
N TRP A 403 37.27 -31.37 -18.88
CA TRP A 403 36.10 -32.17 -19.29
C TRP A 403 35.49 -31.67 -20.61
N ARG A 404 35.23 -32.57 -21.56
CA ARG A 404 34.59 -32.23 -22.86
C ARG A 404 33.44 -33.16 -23.22
N GLY A 405 32.61 -32.72 -24.16
CA GLY A 405 31.59 -33.53 -24.80
C GLY A 405 30.47 -33.97 -23.86
N ARG A 406 30.08 -35.25 -23.95
CA ARG A 406 28.87 -35.80 -23.29
C ARG A 406 28.70 -35.40 -21.83
N ARG A 407 29.77 -35.42 -21.01
CA ARG A 407 29.70 -35.03 -19.59
C ARG A 407 29.29 -33.56 -19.42
N VAL A 408 29.88 -32.66 -20.20
CA VAL A 408 29.55 -31.24 -20.21
C VAL A 408 28.14 -31.02 -20.76
N ALA A 409 27.78 -31.68 -21.87
CA ALA A 409 26.45 -31.56 -22.46
C ALA A 409 25.32 -32.00 -21.50
N LEU A 410 25.53 -33.08 -20.74
CA LEU A 410 24.59 -33.51 -19.69
C LEU A 410 24.48 -32.49 -18.56
N LEU A 411 25.59 -31.88 -18.11
CA LEU A 411 25.56 -30.83 -17.10
C LEU A 411 24.83 -29.56 -17.61
N VAL A 412 25.02 -29.13 -18.87
CA VAL A 412 24.24 -28.03 -19.45
C VAL A 412 22.74 -28.36 -19.44
N VAL A 413 22.36 -29.59 -19.80
CA VAL A 413 20.97 -30.06 -19.77
C VAL A 413 20.39 -30.02 -18.36
N THR A 414 21.08 -30.59 -17.36
CA THR A 414 20.60 -30.60 -15.97
C THR A 414 20.52 -29.18 -15.40
N GLY A 415 21.53 -28.34 -15.60
CA GLY A 415 21.54 -26.95 -15.12
C GLY A 415 20.43 -26.11 -15.74
N PHE A 416 20.12 -26.31 -17.03
CA PHE A 416 19.03 -25.60 -17.69
C PHE A 416 17.64 -26.11 -17.26
N VAL A 417 17.47 -27.41 -17.02
CA VAL A 417 16.22 -27.96 -16.45
C VAL A 417 15.95 -27.41 -15.04
N LEU A 418 16.99 -27.29 -14.20
CA LEU A 418 16.88 -26.65 -12.89
C LEU A 418 16.53 -25.15 -13.00
N LEU A 419 17.12 -24.44 -13.97
CA LEU A 419 16.78 -23.05 -14.24
C LEU A 419 15.33 -22.89 -14.74
N ALA A 420 14.83 -23.81 -15.58
CA ALA A 420 13.43 -23.86 -15.98
C ALA A 420 12.50 -24.09 -14.77
N GLY A 421 12.96 -24.84 -13.76
CA GLY A 421 12.29 -24.99 -12.46
C GLY A 421 11.99 -23.68 -11.73
N VAL A 422 12.79 -22.62 -11.95
CA VAL A 422 12.52 -21.26 -11.43
C VAL A 422 11.22 -20.69 -12.04
N TYR A 423 10.97 -20.95 -13.33
CA TYR A 423 9.78 -20.50 -14.05
C TYR A 423 8.57 -21.41 -13.80
N VAL A 424 8.76 -22.72 -13.64
CA VAL A 424 7.70 -23.62 -13.16
C VAL A 424 7.28 -23.20 -11.75
N GLY A 425 8.22 -22.90 -10.85
CA GLY A 425 7.92 -22.34 -9.53
C GLY A 425 7.30 -20.95 -9.54
N LEU A 426 7.37 -20.21 -10.66
CA LEU A 426 6.65 -18.94 -10.86
C LEU A 426 5.20 -19.20 -11.31
N LEU A 427 5.00 -20.20 -12.17
CA LEU A 427 3.68 -20.65 -12.63
C LEU A 427 2.88 -21.36 -11.51
N SER A 428 3.54 -22.20 -10.71
CA SER A 428 2.91 -22.84 -9.55
C SER A 428 2.67 -21.87 -8.38
N ALA A 429 3.38 -20.74 -8.29
CA ALA A 429 3.15 -19.73 -7.25
C ALA A 429 1.78 -19.01 -7.34
N ALA A 430 0.94 -19.36 -8.31
CA ALA A 430 -0.48 -19.08 -8.34
C ALA A 430 -1.26 -20.31 -8.89
N PRO A 431 -2.08 -21.04 -8.10
CA PRO A 431 -2.29 -20.98 -6.66
C PRO A 431 -1.82 -22.27 -5.93
N ALA A 432 -0.52 -22.57 -5.90
CA ALA A 432 0.02 -23.63 -5.03
C ALA A 432 0.30 -23.17 -3.59
N LEU A 433 -0.64 -22.42 -3.00
CA LEU A 433 -0.92 -22.54 -1.57
C LEU A 433 -2.07 -23.53 -1.43
N HIS A 434 -1.74 -24.82 -1.33
CA HIS A 434 -2.70 -25.84 -0.85
C HIS A 434 -2.88 -25.69 0.67
N GLY A 435 -3.48 -24.56 1.05
CA GLY A 435 -4.00 -24.27 2.38
C GLY A 435 -5.46 -23.87 2.22
N ALA A 436 -6.35 -24.87 2.16
CA ALA A 436 -7.77 -24.61 1.99
C ALA A 436 -8.35 -23.86 3.21
N THR A 437 -9.37 -23.04 2.99
CA THR A 437 -10.24 -22.41 4.01
C THR A 437 -9.68 -21.26 4.87
N ALA A 438 -8.41 -20.85 4.71
CA ALA A 438 -7.90 -19.62 5.32
C ALA A 438 -8.42 -18.37 4.57
N ALA A 439 -9.46 -17.72 5.09
CA ALA A 439 -9.99 -16.48 4.52
C ALA A 439 -9.22 -15.26 5.01
N THR A 440 -8.88 -14.39 4.07
CA THR A 440 -7.97 -13.25 4.23
C THR A 440 -8.74 -11.96 4.47
N PHE A 441 -8.17 -11.01 5.22
CA PHE A 441 -8.67 -9.62 5.19
C PHE A 441 -8.25 -8.95 3.86
N LEU A 442 -9.14 -8.14 3.29
CA LEU A 442 -8.83 -7.36 2.09
C LEU A 442 -9.55 -6.01 2.08
N CYS A 443 -8.98 -5.05 1.35
CA CYS A 443 -9.56 -3.73 1.11
C CYS A 443 -9.35 -3.36 -0.36
N VAL A 444 -10.43 -3.06 -1.08
CA VAL A 444 -10.41 -2.57 -2.47
C VAL A 444 -11.11 -1.22 -2.52
N GLY A 445 -10.49 -0.21 -3.11
CA GLY A 445 -11.12 1.10 -3.20
C GLY A 445 -10.26 2.22 -3.78
N ILE A 446 -10.88 3.39 -3.93
CA ILE A 446 -10.26 4.63 -4.42
C ILE A 446 -10.32 5.73 -3.36
N SER A 447 -9.38 6.67 -3.38
CA SER A 447 -9.44 7.89 -2.58
C SER A 447 -9.10 9.13 -3.41
N HIS A 448 -9.23 10.30 -2.79
CA HIS A 448 -8.77 11.60 -3.30
C HIS A 448 -7.31 11.63 -3.78
N ARG A 449 -6.48 10.64 -3.42
CA ARG A 449 -5.08 10.52 -3.87
C ARG A 449 -4.94 9.90 -5.26
N GLU A 450 -5.85 8.97 -5.59
CA GLU A 450 -5.85 8.24 -6.85
C GLU A 450 -6.88 8.79 -7.85
N ALA A 451 -7.99 9.35 -7.34
CA ALA A 451 -9.12 9.86 -8.13
C ALA A 451 -9.45 11.32 -7.78
N ALA A 452 -9.40 12.18 -8.79
CA ALA A 452 -9.90 13.55 -8.71
C ALA A 452 -11.43 13.60 -8.48
N ILE A 453 -11.93 14.74 -7.99
CA ILE A 453 -13.34 14.88 -7.59
C ILE A 453 -14.34 14.48 -8.69
N ASP A 454 -14.08 14.82 -9.96
CA ASP A 454 -14.92 14.51 -11.11
C ASP A 454 -15.10 12.99 -11.37
N VAL A 455 -14.12 12.18 -10.99
CA VAL A 455 -14.22 10.71 -11.02
C VAL A 455 -14.93 10.19 -9.76
N ARG A 456 -14.65 10.77 -8.58
CA ARG A 456 -15.33 10.40 -7.33
C ARG A 456 -16.84 10.69 -7.35
N GLU A 457 -17.28 11.76 -8.01
CA GLU A 457 -18.69 12.11 -8.17
C GLU A 457 -19.49 11.00 -8.86
N GLN A 458 -18.94 10.43 -9.94
CA GLN A 458 -19.56 9.35 -10.72
C GLN A 458 -19.59 8.00 -9.98
N LEU A 459 -18.88 7.92 -8.85
CA LEU A 459 -18.74 6.72 -8.01
C LEU A 459 -19.33 6.91 -6.61
N ALA A 460 -19.90 8.09 -6.32
CA ALA A 460 -20.55 8.37 -5.05
C ALA A 460 -21.85 7.56 -4.92
N VAL A 461 -21.92 6.66 -3.92
CA VAL A 461 -23.11 5.83 -3.70
C VAL A 461 -24.16 6.59 -2.89
N PRO A 462 -25.39 6.78 -3.41
CA PRO A 462 -26.47 7.43 -2.65
C PRO A 462 -26.83 6.68 -1.36
N THR A 463 -27.17 7.41 -0.30
CA THR A 463 -27.41 6.83 1.04
C THR A 463 -28.46 5.71 1.05
N GLY A 464 -29.51 5.83 0.22
CA GLY A 464 -30.55 4.81 0.07
C GLY A 464 -30.10 3.54 -0.66
N GLU A 465 -29.01 3.59 -1.43
CA GLU A 465 -28.47 2.44 -2.18
C GLU A 465 -27.38 1.67 -1.41
N LEU A 466 -26.75 2.29 -0.40
CA LEU A 466 -25.62 1.70 0.34
C LEU A 466 -25.92 0.28 0.85
N ALA A 467 -27.11 0.05 1.42
CA ALA A 467 -27.51 -1.26 1.94
C ALA A 467 -27.67 -2.31 0.82
N ALA A 468 -28.27 -1.93 -0.32
CA ALA A 468 -28.44 -2.83 -1.48
C ALA A 468 -27.10 -3.16 -2.15
N ARG A 469 -26.23 -2.15 -2.33
CA ARG A 469 -24.84 -2.34 -2.78
C ARG A 469 -24.07 -3.28 -1.86
N LEU A 470 -24.22 -3.11 -0.54
CA LEU A 470 -23.50 -3.92 0.44
C LEU A 470 -23.98 -5.38 0.49
N LEU A 471 -25.29 -5.62 0.36
CA LEU A 471 -25.84 -6.97 0.20
C LEU A 471 -25.34 -7.63 -1.08
N LYS A 472 -25.26 -6.88 -2.19
CA LYS A 472 -24.69 -7.38 -3.46
C LYS A 472 -23.21 -7.74 -3.31
N LEU A 473 -22.40 -6.87 -2.70
CA LEU A 473 -20.98 -7.16 -2.39
C LEU A 473 -20.82 -8.42 -1.53
N LYS A 474 -21.70 -8.63 -0.54
CA LYS A 474 -21.71 -9.83 0.31
C LYS A 474 -22.19 -11.10 -0.41
N SER A 475 -22.77 -10.98 -1.60
CA SER A 475 -23.19 -12.12 -2.44
C SER A 475 -22.19 -12.50 -3.53
N LEU A 476 -21.07 -11.77 -3.64
CA LEU A 476 -20.01 -12.07 -4.61
C LEU A 476 -19.26 -13.37 -4.25
N PRO A 477 -18.81 -14.15 -5.25
CA PRO A 477 -17.95 -15.31 -5.05
C PRO A 477 -16.74 -15.01 -4.15
N GLY A 478 -16.46 -15.92 -3.21
CA GLY A 478 -15.34 -15.81 -2.28
C GLY A 478 -15.48 -14.72 -1.19
N VAL A 479 -16.50 -13.87 -1.20
CA VAL A 479 -16.75 -12.87 -0.14
C VAL A 479 -17.60 -13.48 0.97
N ARG A 480 -17.16 -13.36 2.24
CA ARG A 480 -17.91 -13.87 3.41
C ARG A 480 -18.46 -12.76 4.31
N GLU A 481 -17.65 -11.73 4.53
CA GLU A 481 -18.00 -10.53 5.28
C GLU A 481 -17.64 -9.29 4.45
N ALA A 482 -18.45 -8.23 4.49
CA ALA A 482 -18.22 -6.98 3.77
C ALA A 482 -18.66 -5.75 4.58
N ALA A 483 -17.97 -4.63 4.39
CA ALA A 483 -18.34 -3.29 4.86
C ALA A 483 -17.95 -2.23 3.82
N LEU A 484 -18.86 -1.28 3.55
CA LEU A 484 -18.69 -0.23 2.54
C LEU A 484 -18.50 1.14 3.20
N LEU A 485 -17.33 1.74 3.02
CA LEU A 485 -16.99 3.09 3.47
C LEU A 485 -17.02 4.05 2.27
N SER A 486 -18.18 4.68 2.05
CA SER A 486 -18.37 5.74 1.06
C SER A 486 -18.35 7.10 1.76
N THR A 487 -17.40 7.97 1.41
CA THR A 487 -17.29 9.35 1.92
C THR A 487 -16.89 10.28 0.77
N CYS A 488 -16.94 11.60 0.98
CA CYS A 488 -16.51 12.58 -0.03
C CYS A 488 -15.06 12.40 -0.52
N ASN A 489 -14.22 11.71 0.26
CA ASN A 489 -12.78 11.58 0.02
C ASN A 489 -12.32 10.14 -0.31
N ARG A 490 -13.22 9.15 -0.26
CA ARG A 490 -12.92 7.73 -0.57
C ARG A 490 -14.18 6.88 -0.83
N LEU A 491 -14.02 5.86 -1.65
CA LEU A 491 -14.95 4.73 -1.78
C LEU A 491 -14.14 3.45 -1.54
N GLU A 492 -14.31 2.83 -0.38
CA GLU A 492 -13.53 1.67 0.06
C GLU A 492 -14.42 0.52 0.53
N ILE A 493 -14.13 -0.68 0.04
CA ILE A 493 -14.81 -1.92 0.38
C ILE A 493 -13.81 -2.76 1.19
N TYR A 494 -14.11 -2.94 2.47
CA TYR A 494 -13.39 -3.83 3.36
C TYR A 494 -14.11 -5.17 3.41
N ALA A 495 -13.39 -6.29 3.27
CA ALA A 495 -14.00 -7.61 3.24
C ALA A 495 -13.12 -8.68 3.90
N VAL A 496 -13.74 -9.82 4.19
CA VAL A 496 -13.07 -11.08 4.57
C VAL A 496 -13.49 -12.14 3.54
N GLY A 497 -12.50 -12.73 2.86
CA GLY A 497 -12.77 -13.59 1.70
C GLY A 497 -11.57 -14.32 1.13
N GLU A 498 -11.75 -14.91 -0.04
CA GLU A 498 -10.78 -15.77 -0.73
C GLU A 498 -9.72 -14.98 -1.52
N GLY A 499 -8.99 -14.11 -0.81
CA GLY A 499 -7.80 -13.43 -1.32
C GLY A 499 -8.03 -12.67 -2.63
N SER A 500 -7.28 -13.04 -3.68
CA SER A 500 -7.34 -12.37 -4.97
C SER A 500 -8.66 -12.60 -5.73
N ALA A 501 -9.33 -13.75 -5.57
CA ALA A 501 -10.58 -14.03 -6.27
C ALA A 501 -11.68 -13.06 -5.81
N ALA A 502 -11.87 -12.95 -4.48
CA ALA A 502 -12.79 -11.99 -3.89
C ALA A 502 -12.44 -10.52 -4.26
N ALA A 503 -11.16 -10.19 -4.43
CA ALA A 503 -10.74 -8.85 -4.86
C ALA A 503 -11.02 -8.59 -6.36
N GLU A 504 -10.90 -9.59 -7.23
CA GLU A 504 -11.24 -9.48 -8.66
C GLU A 504 -12.75 -9.28 -8.87
N GLU A 505 -13.59 -10.04 -8.17
CA GLU A 505 -15.06 -9.86 -8.14
C GLU A 505 -15.47 -8.45 -7.65
N ILE A 506 -14.82 -7.95 -6.58
CA ILE A 506 -15.09 -6.60 -6.06
C ILE A 506 -14.60 -5.50 -7.01
N LEU A 507 -13.50 -5.72 -7.76
CA LEU A 507 -13.07 -4.79 -8.80
C LEU A 507 -14.06 -4.74 -9.98
N GLU A 508 -14.67 -5.87 -10.35
CA GLU A 508 -15.70 -5.90 -11.39
C GLU A 508 -17.00 -5.18 -10.94
N GLU A 509 -17.44 -5.37 -9.69
CA GLU A 509 -18.60 -4.64 -9.13
C GLU A 509 -18.37 -3.12 -8.98
N LEU A 510 -17.12 -2.70 -8.72
CA LEU A 510 -16.72 -1.29 -8.76
C LEU A 510 -16.75 -0.69 -10.18
N GLY A 511 -16.68 -1.54 -11.21
CA GLY A 511 -16.88 -1.16 -12.60
C GLY A 511 -15.69 -0.47 -13.29
N PRO A 512 -15.76 -0.28 -14.62
CA PRO A 512 -14.62 0.07 -15.46
C PRO A 512 -14.07 1.50 -15.24
N LEU A 513 -14.80 2.38 -14.55
CA LEU A 513 -14.32 3.71 -14.18
C LEU A 513 -13.44 3.67 -12.91
N ALA A 514 -13.78 2.81 -11.95
CA ALA A 514 -13.08 2.71 -10.67
C ALA A 514 -11.92 1.71 -10.70
N ALA A 515 -12.12 0.55 -11.32
CA ALA A 515 -11.14 -0.54 -11.32
C ALA A 515 -9.72 -0.16 -11.79
N PRO A 516 -9.50 0.73 -12.78
CA PRO A 516 -8.16 1.18 -13.19
C PRO A 516 -7.44 2.07 -12.17
N LEU A 517 -8.18 2.63 -11.20
CA LEU A 517 -7.67 3.54 -10.16
C LEU A 517 -7.68 2.92 -8.76
N ALA A 518 -8.36 1.79 -8.58
CA ALA A 518 -8.57 1.14 -7.30
C ALA A 518 -7.29 0.48 -6.75
N VAL A 519 -7.02 0.72 -5.47
CA VAL A 519 -5.89 0.14 -4.74
C VAL A 519 -6.37 -1.06 -3.94
N CYS A 520 -5.88 -2.25 -4.31
CA CYS A 520 -6.10 -3.49 -3.56
C CYS A 520 -5.04 -3.65 -2.47
N ARG A 521 -5.48 -3.86 -1.22
CA ARG A 521 -4.66 -4.16 -0.04
C ARG A 521 -5.13 -5.48 0.56
N PHE A 522 -4.21 -6.24 1.15
CA PHE A 522 -4.47 -7.56 1.71
C PHE A 522 -3.85 -7.70 3.10
N GLU A 523 -4.48 -8.53 3.93
CA GLU A 523 -4.10 -8.88 5.30
C GLU A 523 -3.69 -7.70 6.17
N GLU A 524 -2.49 -7.72 6.75
CA GLU A 524 -1.98 -6.68 7.64
C GLU A 524 -2.02 -5.29 6.99
N GLU A 525 -1.87 -5.17 5.67
CA GLU A 525 -1.95 -3.87 4.99
C GLU A 525 -3.39 -3.37 4.78
N ALA A 526 -4.36 -4.28 4.64
CA ALA A 526 -5.78 -3.90 4.66
C ALA A 526 -6.21 -3.46 6.07
N LEU A 527 -5.74 -4.16 7.11
CA LEU A 527 -5.97 -3.82 8.52
C LEU A 527 -5.26 -2.51 8.92
N ARG A 528 -3.99 -2.34 8.54
CA ARG A 528 -3.22 -1.09 8.72
C ARG A 528 -3.95 0.08 8.08
N HIS A 529 -4.42 -0.08 6.84
CA HIS A 529 -5.20 0.96 6.15
C HIS A 529 -6.50 1.29 6.90
N LEU A 530 -7.29 0.30 7.34
CA LEU A 530 -8.49 0.52 8.15
C LEU A 530 -8.18 1.32 9.44
N PHE A 531 -7.10 0.97 10.14
CA PHE A 531 -6.72 1.64 11.39
C PHE A 531 -6.24 3.07 11.14
N ARG A 532 -5.44 3.30 10.07
CA ARG A 532 -4.96 4.64 9.67
C ARG A 532 -6.10 5.54 9.16
N VAL A 533 -7.07 4.98 8.42
CA VAL A 533 -8.31 5.69 8.02
C VAL A 533 -9.12 6.06 9.26
N SER A 534 -9.36 5.10 10.17
CA SER A 534 -10.10 5.35 11.42
C SER A 534 -9.46 6.42 12.30
N ALA A 535 -8.12 6.43 12.40
CA ALA A 535 -7.33 7.44 13.11
C ALA A 535 -7.22 8.78 12.35
N SER A 536 -7.85 8.91 11.18
CA SER A 536 -7.81 10.09 10.32
C SER A 536 -6.38 10.49 9.87
N LEU A 537 -5.50 9.50 9.67
CA LEU A 537 -4.15 9.65 9.12
C LEU A 537 -4.12 9.61 7.59
N GLU A 538 -5.08 8.91 6.96
CA GLU A 538 -5.26 8.87 5.50
C GLU A 538 -6.20 9.97 4.97
N SER A 539 -6.56 10.93 5.80
CA SER A 539 -7.51 12.01 5.50
C SER A 539 -6.82 13.26 4.95
N MET A 540 -7.57 14.09 4.21
CA MET A 540 -7.11 15.40 3.73
C MET A 540 -6.73 16.31 4.92
N VAL A 541 -7.63 16.40 5.91
CA VAL A 541 -7.35 16.99 7.22
C VAL A 541 -6.94 15.89 8.20
N ILE A 542 -5.66 15.85 8.55
CA ILE A 542 -5.14 14.88 9.51
C ILE A 542 -5.65 15.21 10.91
N GLY A 543 -6.29 14.23 11.57
CA GLY A 543 -6.87 14.36 12.92
C GLY A 543 -8.33 14.80 12.95
N GLU A 544 -9.00 14.91 11.79
CA GLU A 544 -10.43 15.26 11.68
C GLU A 544 -11.34 14.27 12.44
N ALA A 545 -12.38 14.78 13.09
CA ALA A 545 -13.27 13.98 13.94
C ALA A 545 -14.31 13.16 13.15
N GLN A 546 -14.78 13.69 12.01
CA GLN A 546 -15.93 13.15 11.27
C GLN A 546 -15.64 11.76 10.66
N ILE A 547 -14.40 11.52 10.22
CA ILE A 547 -13.97 10.22 9.65
C ILE A 547 -14.17 9.07 10.65
N LEU A 548 -13.95 9.32 11.95
CA LEU A 548 -14.20 8.33 13.01
C LEU A 548 -15.71 8.02 13.17
N GLY A 549 -16.56 9.02 12.95
CA GLY A 549 -18.02 8.84 12.87
C GLY A 549 -18.42 8.01 11.66
N GLN A 550 -17.94 8.38 10.47
CA GLN A 550 -18.23 7.70 9.19
C GLN A 550 -17.79 6.23 9.20
N VAL A 551 -16.64 5.89 9.79
CA VAL A 551 -16.21 4.49 9.96
C VAL A 551 -17.13 3.72 10.91
N LYS A 552 -17.59 4.34 11.99
CA LYS A 552 -18.56 3.74 12.93
C LYS A 552 -19.93 3.54 12.27
N GLU A 553 -20.37 4.49 11.44
CA GLU A 553 -21.62 4.43 10.68
C GLU A 553 -21.57 3.35 9.60
N ALA A 554 -20.47 3.25 8.84
CA ALA A 554 -20.24 2.18 7.87
C ALA A 554 -20.28 0.78 8.53
N ALA A 555 -19.66 0.63 9.71
CA ALA A 555 -19.73 -0.61 10.48
C ALA A 555 -21.14 -0.92 10.99
N ALA A 556 -21.86 0.08 11.51
CA ALA A 556 -23.23 -0.08 11.99
C ALA A 556 -24.22 -0.42 10.86
N LEU A 557 -24.07 0.20 9.68
CA LEU A 557 -24.84 -0.14 8.48
C LEU A 557 -24.54 -1.57 8.01
N ALA A 558 -23.27 -1.98 8.01
CA ALA A 558 -22.87 -3.33 7.66
C ALA A 558 -23.37 -4.38 8.66
N GLN A 559 -23.53 -4.01 9.94
CA GLN A 559 -24.17 -4.84 10.97
C GLN A 559 -25.68 -4.92 10.77
N GLY A 560 -26.35 -3.79 10.50
CA GLY A 560 -27.80 -3.74 10.24
C GLY A 560 -28.21 -4.50 8.97
N ALA A 561 -27.36 -4.51 7.94
CA ALA A 561 -27.54 -5.31 6.72
C ALA A 561 -27.10 -6.78 6.87
N GLY A 562 -26.58 -7.20 8.03
CA GLY A 562 -26.06 -8.56 8.24
C GLY A 562 -24.88 -8.92 7.32
N ALA A 563 -24.14 -7.92 6.84
CA ALA A 563 -23.03 -8.07 5.89
C ALA A 563 -21.66 -8.17 6.58
N ILE A 564 -21.48 -7.53 7.73
CA ILE A 564 -20.31 -7.71 8.60
C ILE A 564 -20.49 -8.96 9.46
N GLY A 565 -19.40 -9.69 9.73
CA GLY A 565 -19.40 -10.87 10.60
C GLY A 565 -18.42 -10.72 11.77
N PRO A 566 -18.01 -11.83 12.40
CA PRO A 566 -17.20 -11.80 13.60
C PRO A 566 -15.77 -11.29 13.37
N GLU A 567 -15.12 -11.54 12.24
CA GLU A 567 -13.71 -11.13 12.07
C GLU A 567 -13.58 -9.67 11.62
N LEU A 568 -14.39 -9.22 10.66
CA LEU A 568 -14.43 -7.82 10.23
C LEU A 568 -15.02 -6.93 11.33
N GLY A 569 -16.02 -7.41 12.09
CA GLY A 569 -16.57 -6.71 13.25
C GLY A 569 -15.52 -6.44 14.34
N LYS A 570 -14.68 -7.44 14.65
CA LYS A 570 -13.54 -7.27 15.58
C LYS A 570 -12.51 -6.27 15.03
N ALA A 571 -12.21 -6.32 13.74
CA ALA A 571 -11.26 -5.41 13.09
C ALA A 571 -11.72 -3.94 13.18
N PHE A 572 -12.97 -3.65 12.81
CA PHE A 572 -13.56 -2.31 12.96
C PHE A 572 -13.60 -1.86 14.43
N ALA A 573 -14.04 -2.71 15.37
CA ALA A 573 -14.06 -2.36 16.79
C ALA A 573 -12.67 -2.01 17.35
N ARG A 574 -11.61 -2.70 16.90
CA ARG A 574 -10.23 -2.38 17.28
C ARG A 574 -9.72 -1.12 16.58
N ALA A 575 -10.03 -0.91 15.30
CA ALA A 575 -9.68 0.30 14.56
C ALA A 575 -10.29 1.57 15.19
N LEU A 576 -11.56 1.50 15.62
CA LEU A 576 -12.25 2.54 16.40
C LEU A 576 -11.61 2.76 17.78
N THR A 577 -10.97 1.75 18.36
CA THR A 577 -10.24 1.84 19.64
C THR A 577 -8.89 2.52 19.47
N ALA A 578 -8.12 2.12 18.45
CA ALA A 578 -6.87 2.78 18.05
C ALA A 578 -7.08 4.26 17.73
N ALA A 579 -8.15 4.59 16.99
CA ALA A 579 -8.51 5.97 16.67
C ALA A 579 -8.86 6.81 17.91
N LYS A 580 -9.55 6.24 18.92
CA LYS A 580 -9.78 6.93 20.20
C LYS A 580 -8.46 7.22 20.90
N ARG A 581 -7.59 6.22 21.03
CA ARG A 581 -6.26 6.36 21.64
C ARG A 581 -5.42 7.45 20.96
N VAL A 582 -5.33 7.42 19.63
CA VAL A 582 -4.65 8.47 18.84
C VAL A 582 -5.18 9.88 19.17
N ARG A 583 -6.50 10.04 19.34
CA ARG A 583 -7.13 11.33 19.65
C ARG A 583 -6.97 11.78 21.11
N THR A 584 -6.65 10.88 22.05
CA THR A 584 -6.46 11.19 23.48
C THR A 584 -5.01 11.22 23.94
N GLU A 585 -4.12 10.48 23.27
CA GLU A 585 -2.70 10.31 23.63
C GLU A 585 -1.76 11.16 22.76
N THR A 586 -2.26 11.83 21.72
CA THR A 586 -1.48 12.72 20.84
C THR A 586 -2.17 14.06 20.61
N GLU A 587 -1.39 15.09 20.30
CA GLU A 587 -1.91 16.43 19.98
C GLU A 587 -2.47 16.51 18.54
N ILE A 588 -2.50 15.40 17.77
CA ILE A 588 -2.86 15.42 16.34
C ILE A 588 -4.28 15.95 16.06
N ALA A 589 -5.18 15.79 17.04
CA ALA A 589 -6.55 16.30 17.01
C ALA A 589 -6.68 17.73 17.58
N ARG A 590 -5.70 18.23 18.35
CA ARG A 590 -5.74 19.60 18.89
C ARG A 590 -5.41 20.60 17.79
N GLY A 591 -6.25 21.63 17.65
CA GLY A 591 -6.13 22.62 16.58
C GLY A 591 -6.14 21.99 15.18
N ALA A 592 -6.83 20.85 14.97
CA ALA A 592 -7.01 20.27 13.64
C ALA A 592 -7.60 21.32 12.68
N VAL A 593 -6.89 21.58 11.57
CA VAL A 593 -7.28 22.61 10.60
C VAL A 593 -8.41 22.05 9.75
N SER A 594 -9.64 22.17 10.26
CA SER A 594 -10.90 21.80 9.57
C SER A 594 -10.93 22.39 8.16
N LEU A 595 -11.56 21.69 7.20
CA LEU A 595 -11.79 22.25 5.85
C LEU A 595 -12.58 23.58 5.94
N SER A 596 -13.46 23.68 6.94
CA SER A 596 -14.11 24.90 7.42
C SER A 596 -13.10 26.05 7.69
N SER A 597 -12.05 25.81 8.48
CA SER A 597 -11.09 26.86 8.87
C SER A 597 -10.14 27.24 7.74
N VAL A 598 -9.99 26.37 6.74
CA VAL A 598 -9.32 26.70 5.48
C VAL A 598 -10.19 27.63 4.64
N ALA A 599 -11.49 27.35 4.53
CA ALA A 599 -12.43 28.22 3.85
C ALA A 599 -12.50 29.62 4.51
N VAL A 600 -12.48 29.70 5.85
CA VAL A 600 -12.38 30.98 6.60
C VAL A 600 -11.15 31.79 6.19
N LYS A 601 -9.97 31.16 6.19
CA LYS A 601 -8.70 31.82 5.82
C LYS A 601 -8.66 32.24 4.35
N LEU A 602 -9.32 31.49 3.47
CA LEU A 602 -9.49 31.84 2.06
C LEU A 602 -10.46 33.01 1.87
N ALA A 603 -11.57 33.04 2.62
CA ALA A 603 -12.53 34.15 2.61
C ALA A 603 -11.84 35.47 3.00
N HIS A 604 -11.07 35.50 4.09
CA HIS A 604 -10.26 36.67 4.45
C HIS A 604 -9.25 37.07 3.36
N LYS A 605 -8.58 36.09 2.74
CA LYS A 605 -7.58 36.37 1.69
C LYS A 605 -8.19 36.93 0.40
N LEU A 606 -9.44 36.59 0.10
CA LEU A 606 -10.15 37.02 -1.11
C LEU A 606 -10.99 38.29 -0.90
N LEU A 607 -11.57 38.46 0.30
CA LEU A 607 -12.52 39.54 0.60
C LEU A 607 -11.96 40.61 1.55
N GLY A 608 -10.92 40.33 2.32
CA GLY A 608 -10.36 41.23 3.35
C GLY A 608 -11.04 41.02 4.71
N SER A 609 -11.67 42.08 5.25
CA SER A 609 -12.51 41.92 6.44
C SER A 609 -13.83 41.23 6.10
N LEU A 610 -14.24 40.30 6.96
CA LEU A 610 -15.55 39.65 6.96
C LEU A 610 -16.60 40.44 7.77
N GLU A 611 -16.18 41.48 8.49
CA GLU A 611 -17.08 42.37 9.23
C GLU A 611 -18.14 42.96 8.31
N GLY A 612 -19.41 42.84 8.71
CA GLY A 612 -20.54 43.37 7.96
C GLY A 612 -20.95 42.57 6.71
N ARG A 613 -20.26 41.47 6.36
CA ARG A 613 -20.58 40.66 5.17
C ARG A 613 -21.85 39.83 5.34
N CYS A 614 -22.48 39.55 4.20
CA CYS A 614 -23.61 38.63 4.08
C CYS A 614 -23.11 37.23 3.72
N MET A 615 -23.50 36.24 4.52
CA MET A 615 -23.26 34.82 4.28
C MET A 615 -24.53 34.09 3.84
N LEU A 616 -24.35 33.06 3.02
CA LEU A 616 -25.42 32.15 2.60
C LEU A 616 -25.00 30.70 2.85
N LEU A 617 -25.81 29.95 3.60
CA LEU A 617 -25.64 28.53 3.87
C LEU A 617 -26.69 27.75 3.08
N LEU A 618 -26.27 26.99 2.08
CA LEU A 618 -27.13 26.17 1.23
C LEU A 618 -27.08 24.72 1.68
N GLY A 619 -28.16 24.25 2.33
CA GLY A 619 -28.28 22.91 2.89
C GLY A 619 -28.02 22.85 4.39
N ALA A 620 -27.65 21.66 4.86
CA ALA A 620 -27.48 21.38 6.30
C ALA A 620 -26.32 20.42 6.64
N GLY A 621 -25.44 20.12 5.68
CA GLY A 621 -24.28 19.25 5.91
C GLY A 621 -23.38 19.78 7.03
N GLU A 622 -22.98 18.91 7.95
CA GLU A 622 -22.30 19.26 9.22
C GLU A 622 -21.04 20.12 9.01
N MET A 623 -20.25 19.83 7.96
CA MET A 623 -19.05 20.59 7.57
C MET A 623 -19.38 22.06 7.24
N ALA A 624 -20.51 22.30 6.57
CA ALA A 624 -20.96 23.64 6.20
C ALA A 624 -21.53 24.39 7.42
N GLN A 625 -22.16 23.68 8.36
CA GLN A 625 -22.53 24.27 9.65
C GLN A 625 -21.29 24.69 10.46
N LEU A 626 -20.23 23.88 10.46
CA LEU A 626 -18.96 24.23 11.12
C LEU A 626 -18.32 25.46 10.47
N ALA A 627 -18.27 25.51 9.13
CA ALA A 627 -17.78 26.68 8.40
C ALA A 627 -18.63 27.94 8.65
N ALA A 628 -19.96 27.79 8.78
CA ALA A 628 -20.86 28.88 9.15
C ALA A 628 -20.69 29.36 10.60
N ARG A 629 -20.27 28.49 11.52
CA ARG A 629 -19.86 28.86 12.89
C ARG A 629 -18.56 29.66 12.88
N GLU A 630 -17.52 29.12 12.25
CA GLU A 630 -16.18 29.71 12.26
C GLU A 630 -16.14 31.08 11.53
N LEU A 631 -16.76 31.22 10.35
CA LEU A 631 -16.86 32.51 9.65
C LEU A 631 -17.66 33.58 10.44
N ARG A 632 -18.64 33.17 11.25
CA ARG A 632 -19.44 34.06 12.10
C ARG A 632 -18.65 34.56 13.31
N SER A 633 -17.76 33.74 13.88
CA SER A 633 -16.81 34.21 14.91
C SER A 633 -15.79 35.22 14.41
N GLU A 634 -15.51 35.28 13.10
CA GLU A 634 -14.65 36.28 12.46
C GLU A 634 -15.42 37.56 12.00
N GLY A 635 -16.63 37.78 12.52
CA GLY A 635 -17.37 39.05 12.39
C GLY A 635 -18.41 39.15 11.26
N ALA A 636 -18.69 38.06 10.53
CA ALA A 636 -19.76 38.06 9.54
C ALA A 636 -21.13 38.35 10.18
N ARG A 637 -21.86 39.35 9.64
CA ARG A 637 -22.99 40.01 10.33
C ARG A 637 -24.34 39.39 10.04
N GLU A 638 -24.54 38.86 8.83
CA GLU A 638 -25.80 38.26 8.39
C GLU A 638 -25.54 36.85 7.88
N LEU A 639 -26.28 35.86 8.39
CA LEU A 639 -26.20 34.47 7.95
C LEU A 639 -27.57 34.01 7.46
N LEU A 640 -27.74 33.95 6.14
CA LEU A 640 -28.95 33.43 5.49
C LEU A 640 -28.83 31.91 5.36
N VAL A 641 -29.87 31.17 5.73
CA VAL A 641 -29.89 29.70 5.70
C VAL A 641 -31.01 29.22 4.79
N ALA A 642 -30.65 28.64 3.64
CA ALA A 642 -31.60 28.10 2.67
C ALA A 642 -31.53 26.57 2.61
N ASN A 643 -32.68 25.90 2.61
CA ASN A 643 -32.77 24.44 2.54
C ASN A 643 -34.04 24.02 1.77
N ARG A 644 -34.06 22.79 1.24
CA ARG A 644 -35.25 22.22 0.57
C ARG A 644 -36.42 22.02 1.54
N SER A 645 -36.14 21.83 2.83
CA SER A 645 -37.15 21.78 3.90
C SER A 645 -37.09 23.06 4.72
N SER A 646 -38.21 23.79 4.79
CA SER A 646 -38.33 25.04 5.58
C SER A 646 -38.03 24.78 7.05
N ALA A 647 -38.65 23.77 7.66
CA ALA A 647 -38.41 23.39 9.05
C ALA A 647 -36.92 23.11 9.35
N ARG A 648 -36.18 22.53 8.37
CA ARG A 648 -34.73 22.27 8.50
C ARG A 648 -33.87 23.52 8.28
N ALA A 649 -34.36 24.52 7.54
CA ALA A 649 -33.76 25.84 7.46
C ALA A 649 -34.01 26.65 8.74
N GLU A 650 -35.23 26.64 9.27
CA GLU A 650 -35.63 27.30 10.52
C GLU A 650 -34.88 26.74 11.74
N GLU A 651 -34.76 25.41 11.83
CA GLU A 651 -33.98 24.73 12.87
C GLU A 651 -32.51 25.12 12.82
N LEU A 652 -31.88 25.05 11.64
CA LEU A 652 -30.48 25.38 11.47
C LEU A 652 -30.21 26.89 11.63
N ALA A 653 -31.12 27.76 11.18
CA ALA A 653 -31.04 29.20 11.41
C ALA A 653 -31.08 29.51 12.91
N ARG A 654 -31.96 28.85 13.68
CA ARG A 654 -32.07 28.98 15.14
C ARG A 654 -30.78 28.55 15.85
N GLU A 655 -30.20 27.41 15.46
CA GLU A 655 -28.93 26.91 16.01
C GLU A 655 -27.73 27.81 15.66
N GLN A 656 -27.78 28.49 14.50
CA GLN A 656 -26.68 29.31 14.00
C GLN A 656 -26.84 30.81 14.24
N GLY A 657 -27.94 31.28 14.83
CA GLY A 657 -28.23 32.71 14.92
C GLY A 657 -28.35 33.38 13.56
N GLY A 658 -28.85 32.64 12.56
CA GLY A 658 -29.11 33.11 11.20
C GLY A 658 -30.58 33.36 10.93
N VAL A 659 -30.89 33.70 9.68
CA VAL A 659 -32.25 33.92 9.17
C VAL A 659 -32.61 32.79 8.19
N PRO A 660 -33.73 32.06 8.38
CA PRO A 660 -34.18 31.08 7.40
C PRO A 660 -34.74 31.79 6.17
N VAL A 661 -34.39 31.31 4.98
CA VAL A 661 -34.81 31.87 3.68
C VAL A 661 -35.21 30.75 2.72
N SER A 662 -36.06 31.05 1.73
CA SER A 662 -36.55 30.02 0.82
C SER A 662 -35.48 29.66 -0.20
N LEU A 663 -35.29 28.36 -0.45
CA LEU A 663 -34.39 27.89 -1.52
C LEU A 663 -34.90 28.32 -2.92
N ALA A 664 -36.18 28.67 -3.07
CA ALA A 664 -36.71 29.25 -4.30
C ALA A 664 -36.18 30.66 -4.57
N GLU A 665 -35.74 31.39 -3.54
CA GLU A 665 -35.20 32.76 -3.64
C GLU A 665 -33.70 32.76 -3.99
N LEU A 666 -33.09 31.59 -4.20
CA LEU A 666 -31.64 31.41 -4.44
C LEU A 666 -31.03 32.42 -5.43
N PRO A 667 -31.63 32.78 -6.57
CA PRO A 667 -31.07 33.81 -7.45
C PRO A 667 -30.87 35.17 -6.76
N ALA A 668 -31.86 35.64 -5.98
CA ALA A 668 -31.78 36.90 -5.23
C ALA A 668 -30.89 36.78 -3.98
N LEU A 669 -30.81 35.60 -3.36
CA LEU A 669 -29.86 35.33 -2.27
C LEU A 669 -28.40 35.41 -2.77
N LEU A 670 -28.12 34.91 -3.98
CA LEU A 670 -26.81 35.03 -4.64
C LEU A 670 -26.47 36.46 -5.08
N GLU A 671 -27.46 37.35 -5.23
CA GLU A 671 -27.20 38.79 -5.41
C GLU A 671 -26.71 39.46 -4.12
N ARG A 672 -27.14 38.97 -2.95
CA ARG A 672 -26.76 39.54 -1.65
C ARG A 672 -25.49 38.94 -1.06
N ALA A 673 -25.31 37.62 -1.16
CA ALA A 673 -24.24 36.89 -0.48
C ALA A 673 -22.83 37.27 -0.98
N ASP A 674 -21.93 37.52 -0.03
CA ASP A 674 -20.49 37.69 -0.28
C ASP A 674 -19.72 36.36 -0.18
N VAL A 675 -20.19 35.49 0.71
CA VAL A 675 -19.74 34.11 0.87
C VAL A 675 -20.95 33.18 0.83
N ALA A 676 -20.92 32.15 -0.01
CA ALA A 676 -21.92 31.07 0.01
C ALA A 676 -21.26 29.70 0.20
N ILE A 677 -21.79 28.90 1.14
CA ILE A 677 -21.30 27.56 1.46
C ILE A 677 -22.36 26.55 1.03
N CYS A 678 -22.00 25.62 0.16
CA CYS A 678 -22.90 24.62 -0.40
C CYS A 678 -22.64 23.24 0.22
N SER A 679 -23.67 22.63 0.80
CA SER A 679 -23.64 21.24 1.25
C SER A 679 -25.07 20.67 1.31
N THR A 680 -25.63 20.45 0.12
CA THR A 680 -26.91 19.76 -0.12
C THR A 680 -26.68 18.40 -0.77
N ALA A 681 -27.57 17.44 -0.50
CA ALA A 681 -27.58 16.12 -1.15
C ALA A 681 -28.24 16.15 -2.55
N ALA A 682 -27.97 17.18 -3.34
CA ALA A 682 -28.45 17.27 -4.73
C ALA A 682 -27.56 16.44 -5.67
N VAL A 683 -28.17 15.68 -6.58
CA VAL A 683 -27.48 14.86 -7.60
C VAL A 683 -27.17 15.71 -8.86
N GLY A 684 -26.83 16.98 -8.66
CA GLY A 684 -26.66 17.96 -9.73
C GLY A 684 -26.59 19.40 -9.20
N TYR A 685 -26.16 20.33 -10.06
CA TYR A 685 -25.82 21.68 -9.65
C TYR A 685 -27.03 22.50 -9.18
N VAL A 686 -26.92 23.02 -7.95
CA VAL A 686 -27.84 23.95 -7.32
C VAL A 686 -27.49 25.40 -7.73
N VAL A 687 -26.21 25.71 -7.89
CA VAL A 687 -25.71 27.00 -8.38
C VAL A 687 -25.13 26.81 -9.78
N THR A 688 -25.80 27.36 -10.79
CA THR A 688 -25.38 27.28 -12.20
C THR A 688 -24.68 28.55 -12.67
N ARG A 689 -23.91 28.44 -13.76
CA ARG A 689 -23.23 29.56 -14.42
C ARG A 689 -24.21 30.65 -14.84
N GLU A 690 -25.39 30.29 -15.32
CA GLU A 690 -26.39 31.27 -15.75
C GLU A 690 -26.94 32.08 -14.57
N MET A 691 -27.27 31.42 -13.45
CA MET A 691 -27.70 32.10 -12.23
C MET A 691 -26.60 33.02 -11.70
N MET A 692 -25.35 32.55 -11.65
CA MET A 692 -24.24 33.34 -11.16
C MET A 692 -23.89 34.52 -12.08
N ALA A 693 -23.97 34.36 -13.40
CA ALA A 693 -23.74 35.42 -14.38
C ALA A 693 -24.85 36.49 -14.38
N LYS A 694 -26.07 36.15 -13.97
CA LYS A 694 -27.14 37.12 -13.67
C LYS A 694 -26.85 37.88 -12.37
N ALA A 695 -26.57 37.16 -11.29
CA ALA A 695 -26.32 37.75 -9.98
C ALA A 695 -25.09 38.68 -9.96
N LEU A 696 -24.01 38.34 -10.69
CA LEU A 696 -22.85 39.23 -10.89
C LEU A 696 -23.23 40.61 -11.45
N LYS A 697 -24.17 40.67 -12.40
CA LYS A 697 -24.59 41.92 -13.03
C LYS A 697 -25.35 42.81 -12.04
N ALA A 698 -26.26 42.23 -11.25
CA ALA A 698 -26.94 42.92 -10.16
C ALA A 698 -25.95 43.40 -9.08
N ARG A 699 -24.98 42.54 -8.71
CA ARG A 699 -23.85 42.86 -7.80
C ARG A 699 -22.86 43.89 -8.37
N ARG A 700 -23.06 44.44 -9.57
CA ARG A 700 -22.13 45.36 -10.25
C ARG A 700 -20.69 44.79 -10.34
N TYR A 701 -20.59 43.47 -10.51
CA TYR A 701 -19.36 42.67 -10.51
C TYR A 701 -18.54 42.72 -9.20
N GLN A 702 -19.17 43.04 -8.06
CA GLN A 702 -18.57 42.80 -6.73
C GLN A 702 -18.33 41.30 -6.52
N PRO A 703 -17.21 40.91 -5.90
CA PRO A 703 -16.81 39.51 -5.82
C PRO A 703 -17.74 38.67 -4.94
N ILE A 704 -17.75 37.37 -5.19
CA ILE A 704 -18.42 36.36 -4.37
C ILE A 704 -17.51 35.13 -4.22
N PHE A 705 -17.43 34.61 -3.01
CA PHE A 705 -16.68 33.40 -2.67
C PHE A 705 -17.65 32.22 -2.48
N LEU A 706 -17.53 31.20 -3.32
CA LEU A 706 -18.34 29.98 -3.27
C LEU A 706 -17.50 28.83 -2.73
N VAL A 707 -17.97 28.19 -1.67
CA VAL A 707 -17.33 27.03 -1.03
C VAL A 707 -18.21 25.82 -1.24
N ASP A 708 -17.79 24.86 -2.06
CA ASP A 708 -18.55 23.64 -2.32
C ASP A 708 -18.02 22.49 -1.46
N LEU A 709 -18.86 22.05 -0.52
CA LEU A 709 -18.61 20.96 0.43
C LEU A 709 -19.54 19.77 0.16
N ALA A 710 -20.07 19.64 -1.06
CA ALA A 710 -20.92 18.54 -1.48
C ALA A 710 -20.18 17.53 -2.38
N LEU A 711 -20.63 16.27 -2.35
CA LEU A 711 -20.33 15.27 -3.35
C LEU A 711 -21.63 14.50 -3.68
N PRO A 712 -22.19 14.59 -4.90
CA PRO A 712 -21.74 15.42 -6.03
C PRO A 712 -21.75 16.94 -5.75
N ARG A 713 -20.94 17.70 -6.51
CA ARG A 713 -20.84 19.16 -6.38
C ARG A 713 -22.18 19.84 -6.59
N ASN A 714 -22.42 20.86 -5.79
CA ASN A 714 -23.59 21.72 -5.86
C ASN A 714 -23.35 22.95 -6.75
N VAL A 715 -22.11 23.31 -7.05
CA VAL A 715 -21.74 24.44 -7.91
C VAL A 715 -21.24 23.93 -9.26
N GLU A 716 -21.82 24.43 -10.35
CA GLU A 716 -21.40 24.08 -11.71
C GLU A 716 -19.95 24.55 -11.97
N PRO A 717 -18.99 23.67 -12.32
CA PRO A 717 -17.58 24.04 -12.44
C PRO A 717 -17.27 25.21 -13.39
N SER A 718 -18.11 25.43 -14.40
CA SER A 718 -17.97 26.52 -15.37
C SER A 718 -18.26 27.91 -14.78
N THR A 719 -18.85 28.00 -13.59
CA THR A 719 -19.01 29.26 -12.82
C THR A 719 -17.66 29.90 -12.49
N ASN A 720 -16.60 29.09 -12.28
CA ASN A 720 -15.24 29.56 -11.97
C ASN A 720 -14.51 30.16 -13.19
N GLU A 721 -15.15 30.16 -14.37
CA GLU A 721 -14.71 30.93 -15.55
C GLU A 721 -15.19 32.39 -15.52
N LEU A 722 -16.14 32.73 -14.64
CA LEU A 722 -16.70 34.09 -14.53
C LEU A 722 -15.76 34.98 -13.69
N GLU A 723 -15.50 36.19 -14.16
CA GLU A 723 -14.69 37.13 -13.38
C GLU A 723 -15.38 37.49 -12.05
N ASN A 724 -14.56 37.56 -11.00
CA ASN A 724 -14.94 37.89 -9.63
C ASN A 724 -15.84 36.85 -8.92
N VAL A 725 -16.11 35.70 -9.54
CA VAL A 725 -16.55 34.49 -8.84
C VAL A 725 -15.31 33.69 -8.45
N TYR A 726 -15.27 33.22 -7.21
CA TYR A 726 -14.20 32.36 -6.71
C TYR A 726 -14.80 31.08 -6.15
N VAL A 727 -14.81 30.00 -6.93
CA VAL A 727 -15.26 28.68 -6.48
C VAL A 727 -14.08 27.89 -5.94
N TYR A 728 -14.26 27.30 -4.76
CA TYR A 728 -13.34 26.35 -4.15
C TYR A 728 -14.13 25.10 -3.76
N ASP A 729 -13.76 23.96 -4.37
CA ASP A 729 -14.28 22.63 -3.97
C ASP A 729 -13.40 21.95 -2.89
N LEU A 730 -13.78 20.74 -2.49
CA LEU A 730 -13.06 19.95 -1.49
C LEU A 730 -11.57 19.71 -1.85
N ASP A 731 -11.24 19.56 -3.14
CA ASP A 731 -9.87 19.34 -3.61
C ASP A 731 -9.09 20.66 -3.67
N ASP A 732 -9.76 21.80 -3.89
CA ASP A 732 -9.16 23.12 -3.74
C ASP A 732 -8.82 23.44 -2.26
N LEU A 733 -9.70 23.02 -1.34
CA LEU A 733 -9.49 23.18 0.10
C LEU A 733 -8.36 22.27 0.64
N ASP A 734 -8.21 21.02 0.18
CA ASP A 734 -7.06 20.18 0.57
C ASP A 734 -5.71 20.83 0.19
N ARG A 735 -5.60 21.36 -1.03
CA ARG A 735 -4.36 22.01 -1.51
C ARG A 735 -4.00 23.27 -0.71
N ALA A 736 -4.97 23.91 -0.07
CA ALA A 736 -4.75 24.99 0.89
C ALA A 736 -4.47 24.45 2.31
N ALA A 737 -5.15 23.39 2.76
CA ALA A 737 -4.91 22.72 4.05
C ALA A 737 -3.47 22.18 4.15
N ALA A 738 -2.97 21.57 3.07
CA ALA A 738 -1.69 20.88 2.97
C ALA A 738 -0.48 21.72 3.39
N GLN A 739 -0.56 23.06 3.30
CA GLN A 739 0.51 23.98 3.68
C GLN A 739 0.82 23.96 5.20
N ASN A 740 -0.07 23.39 6.02
CA ASN A 740 0.11 23.26 7.48
C ASN A 740 0.73 21.91 7.90
N ARG A 741 1.04 20.99 6.97
CA ARG A 741 1.45 19.61 7.30
C ARG A 741 2.85 19.52 7.94
N GLU A 742 3.80 20.40 7.60
CA GLU A 742 5.17 20.35 8.14
C GLU A 742 5.23 20.51 9.68
N LEU A 743 4.29 21.25 10.28
CA LEU A 743 4.22 21.46 11.74
C LEU A 743 3.77 20.22 12.53
N ARG A 744 3.36 19.12 11.88
CA ARG A 744 2.71 17.96 12.54
C ARG A 744 3.50 16.64 12.49
N ALA A 745 4.69 16.63 11.87
CA ALA A 745 5.45 15.39 11.66
C ALA A 745 5.75 14.60 12.95
N GLY A 746 5.97 15.29 14.08
CA GLY A 746 6.19 14.65 15.39
C GLY A 746 4.95 13.93 15.93
N GLU A 747 3.76 14.55 15.85
CA GLU A 747 2.51 13.94 16.32
C GLU A 747 2.02 12.84 15.39
N MET A 748 2.27 12.96 14.08
CA MET A 748 2.05 11.87 13.12
C MET A 748 2.83 10.61 13.53
N SER A 749 4.11 10.74 13.88
CA SER A 749 4.93 9.59 14.29
C SER A 749 4.42 8.91 15.57
N LYS A 750 3.90 9.67 16.55
CA LYS A 750 3.22 9.12 17.73
C LYS A 750 1.94 8.37 17.35
N ALA A 751 1.11 8.96 16.48
CA ALA A 751 -0.15 8.35 16.05
C ALA A 751 0.08 7.05 15.26
N GLU A 752 1.11 7.01 14.41
CA GLU A 752 1.53 5.80 13.70
C GLU A 752 2.04 4.71 14.66
N ALA A 753 2.76 5.08 15.73
CA ALA A 753 3.19 4.13 16.76
C ALA A 753 2.02 3.48 17.51
N ILE A 754 0.97 4.26 17.85
CA ILE A 754 -0.26 3.73 18.46
C ILE A 754 -0.99 2.80 17.49
N VAL A 755 -1.11 3.17 16.21
CA VAL A 755 -1.73 2.32 15.17
C VAL A 755 -0.98 1.00 15.02
N GLU A 756 0.35 1.01 15.02
CA GLU A 756 1.18 -0.19 14.92
C GLU A 756 1.11 -1.08 16.18
N GLU A 757 1.06 -0.49 17.39
CA GLU A 757 0.83 -1.23 18.63
C GLU A 757 -0.52 -1.96 18.60
N GLU A 758 -1.58 -1.23 18.26
CA GLU A 758 -2.96 -1.72 18.19
C GLU A 758 -3.15 -2.80 17.11
N LEU A 759 -2.49 -2.64 15.95
CA LEU A 759 -2.51 -3.62 14.87
C LEU A 759 -1.80 -4.91 15.28
N ARG A 760 -0.65 -4.84 15.95
CA ARG A 760 0.10 -6.01 16.45
C ARG A 760 -0.67 -6.74 17.56
N ALA A 761 -1.33 -6.00 18.45
CA ALA A 761 -2.23 -6.59 19.45
C ALA A 761 -3.40 -7.34 18.77
N PHE A 762 -3.97 -6.78 17.71
CA PHE A 762 -5.03 -7.43 16.93
C PHE A 762 -4.56 -8.71 16.23
N THR A 763 -3.46 -8.66 15.47
CA THR A 763 -2.96 -9.81 14.71
C THR A 763 -2.40 -10.91 15.61
N SER A 764 -1.75 -10.57 16.73
CA SER A 764 -1.36 -11.56 17.76
C SER A 764 -2.58 -12.26 18.35
N ALA A 765 -3.62 -11.51 18.73
CA ALA A 765 -4.85 -12.10 19.25
C ALA A 765 -5.61 -12.93 18.20
N ALA A 766 -5.48 -12.62 16.91
CA ALA A 766 -6.03 -13.45 15.82
C ALA A 766 -5.27 -14.78 15.67
N ARG A 767 -3.92 -14.75 15.69
CA ARG A 767 -3.06 -15.94 15.67
C ARG A 767 -3.33 -16.87 16.85
N GLU A 768 -3.50 -16.32 18.06
CA GLU A 768 -3.87 -17.10 19.24
C GLU A 768 -5.22 -17.83 19.05
N ARG A 769 -6.23 -17.17 18.46
CA ARG A 769 -7.54 -17.78 18.18
C ARG A 769 -7.42 -18.88 17.12
N ALA A 770 -6.66 -18.65 16.04
CA ALA A 770 -6.44 -19.64 14.97
C ALA A 770 -5.78 -20.92 15.48
N ALA A 771 -4.94 -20.84 16.51
CA ALA A 771 -4.33 -22.02 17.14
C ALA A 771 -5.33 -22.91 17.92
N LEU A 772 -6.44 -22.35 18.44
CA LEU A 772 -7.31 -23.05 19.41
C LEU A 772 -7.89 -24.38 18.89
N PRO A 773 -8.42 -24.49 17.64
CA PRO A 773 -8.97 -25.76 17.15
C PRO A 773 -7.89 -26.83 16.96
N VAL A 774 -6.67 -26.45 16.57
CA VAL A 774 -5.53 -27.38 16.43
C VAL A 774 -5.08 -27.85 17.81
N LEU A 775 -4.98 -26.94 18.79
CA LEU A 775 -4.65 -27.26 20.18
C LEU A 775 -5.67 -28.20 20.82
N ALA A 776 -6.96 -28.05 20.51
CA ALA A 776 -8.02 -28.94 20.97
C ALA A 776 -7.86 -30.36 20.38
N ARG A 777 -7.69 -30.48 19.04
CA ARG A 777 -7.46 -31.78 18.39
C ARG A 777 -6.20 -32.48 18.89
N LEU A 778 -5.10 -31.73 19.07
CA LEU A 778 -3.83 -32.25 19.56
C LEU A 778 -3.94 -32.86 20.98
N ARG A 779 -4.69 -32.21 21.87
CA ARG A 779 -4.94 -32.72 23.22
C ARG A 779 -5.80 -33.98 23.19
N ALA A 780 -6.94 -33.95 22.50
CA ALA A 780 -7.84 -35.11 22.40
C ALA A 780 -7.13 -36.35 21.82
N HIS A 781 -6.29 -36.16 20.79
CA HIS A 781 -5.49 -37.25 20.22
C HIS A 781 -4.47 -37.82 21.23
N ALA A 782 -3.71 -36.97 21.92
CA ALA A 782 -2.71 -37.43 22.88
C ALA A 782 -3.33 -38.06 24.15
N GLU A 783 -4.46 -37.53 24.62
CA GLU A 783 -5.22 -38.09 25.75
C GLU A 783 -5.80 -39.47 25.40
N SER A 784 -6.33 -39.64 24.18
CA SER A 784 -6.75 -40.94 23.65
C SER A 784 -5.62 -41.97 23.62
N LEU A 785 -4.44 -41.59 23.10
CA LEU A 785 -3.25 -42.46 23.10
C LEU A 785 -2.79 -42.85 24.52
N ALA A 786 -2.77 -41.89 25.45
CA ALA A 786 -2.41 -42.15 26.84
C ALA A 786 -3.40 -43.09 27.53
N GLN A 787 -4.70 -42.95 27.26
CA GLN A 787 -5.70 -43.84 27.81
C GLN A 787 -5.61 -45.25 27.20
N ALA A 788 -5.43 -45.38 25.88
CA ALA A 788 -5.28 -46.66 25.20
C ALA A 788 -4.09 -47.48 25.75
N GLU A 789 -2.91 -46.87 25.87
CA GLU A 789 -1.73 -47.54 26.44
C GLU A 789 -1.85 -47.78 27.95
N ALA A 790 -2.60 -46.94 28.69
CA ALA A 790 -2.91 -47.19 30.09
C ALA A 790 -3.80 -48.43 30.26
N GLU A 791 -4.94 -48.52 29.56
CA GLU A 791 -5.83 -49.69 29.64
C GLU A 791 -5.14 -50.98 29.19
N LYS A 792 -4.34 -50.92 28.12
CA LYS A 792 -3.51 -52.03 27.63
C LYS A 792 -2.47 -52.48 28.66
N THR A 793 -1.86 -51.54 29.38
CA THR A 793 -0.95 -51.85 30.50
C THR A 793 -1.69 -52.49 31.68
N LEU A 794 -2.88 -51.97 32.02
CA LEU A 794 -3.70 -52.53 33.09
C LEU A 794 -4.21 -53.94 32.77
N ALA A 795 -4.61 -54.21 31.53
CA ALA A 795 -5.04 -55.54 31.09
C ALA A 795 -3.92 -56.60 31.15
N ALA A 796 -2.65 -56.18 31.04
CA ALA A 796 -1.49 -57.06 31.19
C ALA A 796 -1.09 -57.33 32.66
N LEU A 797 -1.50 -56.48 33.60
CA LEU A 797 -1.08 -56.54 35.01
C LEU A 797 -2.16 -57.15 35.90
N ARG A 798 -1.97 -58.42 36.28
CA ARG A 798 -2.88 -59.15 37.18
C ARG A 798 -2.73 -58.68 38.63
N GLY A 799 -3.85 -58.50 39.33
CA GLY A 799 -3.88 -58.26 40.79
C GLY A 799 -3.77 -56.81 41.24
N LEU A 800 -3.93 -55.82 40.36
CA LEU A 800 -3.94 -54.40 40.74
C LEU A 800 -5.29 -53.98 41.35
N ASP A 801 -5.24 -53.31 42.51
CA ASP A 801 -6.39 -52.66 43.12
C ASP A 801 -6.82 -51.39 42.35
N GLU A 802 -8.04 -50.89 42.61
CA GLU A 802 -8.55 -49.68 41.94
C GLU A 802 -7.65 -48.46 42.16
N ARG A 803 -6.96 -48.39 43.30
CA ARG A 803 -6.03 -47.32 43.63
C ARG A 803 -4.83 -47.33 42.69
N ALA A 804 -4.17 -48.48 42.52
CA ALA A 804 -3.06 -48.63 41.57
C ALA A 804 -3.52 -48.42 40.12
N GLN A 805 -4.69 -48.94 39.73
CA GLN A 805 -5.26 -48.70 38.39
C GLN A 805 -5.47 -47.19 38.12
N LYS A 806 -6.02 -46.45 39.09
CA LYS A 806 -6.19 -44.99 39.02
C LYS A 806 -4.84 -44.26 38.99
N SER A 807 -3.83 -44.74 39.71
CA SER A 807 -2.46 -44.20 39.66
C SER A 807 -1.80 -44.39 38.29
N VAL A 808 -1.99 -45.53 37.61
CA VAL A 808 -1.45 -45.76 36.25
C VAL A 808 -2.11 -44.82 35.24
N ARG A 809 -3.45 -44.70 35.26
CA ARG A 809 -4.18 -43.74 34.41
C ARG A 809 -3.70 -42.30 34.65
N ALA A 810 -3.59 -41.88 35.92
CA ALA A 810 -3.09 -40.55 36.28
C ALA A 810 -1.63 -40.30 35.85
N MET A 811 -0.77 -41.33 35.89
CA MET A 811 0.60 -41.26 35.39
C MET A 811 0.64 -41.01 33.88
N ALA A 812 -0.16 -41.73 33.09
CA ALA A 812 -0.25 -41.55 31.65
C ALA A 812 -0.72 -40.13 31.27
N SER A 813 -1.79 -39.65 31.91
CA SER A 813 -2.27 -38.26 31.74
C SER A 813 -1.23 -37.23 32.17
N ALA A 814 -0.46 -37.48 33.24
CA ALA A 814 0.59 -36.57 33.71
C ALA A 814 1.81 -36.51 32.76
N ILE A 815 2.12 -37.60 32.05
CA ILE A 815 3.15 -37.63 31.01
C ILE A 815 2.70 -36.76 29.82
N VAL A 816 1.49 -36.98 29.28
CA VAL A 816 0.97 -36.19 28.15
C VAL A 816 0.86 -34.71 28.49
N ASN A 817 0.34 -34.34 29.68
CA ASN A 817 0.26 -32.95 30.10
C ASN A 817 1.63 -32.26 30.18
N LYS A 818 2.69 -32.97 30.59
CA LYS A 818 4.07 -32.44 30.60
C LYS A 818 4.64 -32.30 29.20
N LEU A 819 4.44 -33.28 28.32
CA LEU A 819 4.89 -33.23 26.92
C LEU A 819 4.21 -32.11 26.13
N LEU A 820 2.89 -31.99 26.24
CA LEU A 820 2.10 -30.99 25.51
C LEU A 820 2.21 -29.57 26.08
N HIS A 821 2.79 -29.35 27.25
CA HIS A 821 2.87 -28.01 27.85
C HIS A 821 3.62 -27.01 26.95
N ASN A 822 4.86 -27.34 26.58
CA ASN A 822 5.69 -26.48 25.73
C ASN A 822 5.13 -26.37 24.30
N ALA A 823 4.58 -27.46 23.77
CA ALA A 823 3.90 -27.45 22.47
C ALA A 823 2.69 -26.51 22.47
N THR A 824 1.84 -26.58 23.51
CA THR A 824 0.68 -25.69 23.69
C THR A 824 1.10 -24.22 23.68
N LEU A 825 2.11 -23.87 24.49
CA LEU A 825 2.61 -22.49 24.58
C LEU A 825 3.13 -22.00 23.23
N LYS A 826 3.87 -22.83 22.50
CA LYS A 826 4.49 -22.43 21.22
C LYS A 826 3.50 -22.37 20.07
N LEU A 827 2.55 -23.30 19.98
CA LEU A 827 1.42 -23.22 19.04
C LEU A 827 0.55 -21.99 19.32
N ARG A 828 0.35 -21.61 20.59
CA ARG A 828 -0.39 -20.39 20.92
C ARG A 828 0.32 -19.13 20.42
N SER A 829 1.65 -19.06 20.50
CA SER A 829 2.42 -17.89 20.03
C SER A 829 2.63 -17.82 18.51
N ASP A 830 2.81 -18.96 17.83
CA ASP A 830 3.15 -19.05 16.39
C ASP A 830 2.08 -19.82 15.59
N GLY A 831 0.80 -19.72 15.99
CA GLY A 831 -0.30 -20.58 15.51
C GLY A 831 -0.47 -20.66 14.00
N GLU A 832 -0.26 -19.55 13.30
CA GLU A 832 -0.32 -19.46 11.82
C GLU A 832 0.76 -20.28 11.12
N ARG A 833 1.92 -20.50 11.75
CA ARG A 833 3.06 -21.24 11.16
C ARG A 833 3.28 -22.63 11.77
N LEU A 834 2.68 -22.90 12.93
CA LEU A 834 2.79 -24.19 13.64
C LEU A 834 1.48 -24.97 13.68
N GLY A 835 0.34 -24.36 13.35
CA GLY A 835 -0.97 -25.02 13.31
C GLY A 835 -1.01 -26.14 12.26
N ASP A 836 -0.75 -25.79 11.01
CA ASP A 836 -0.74 -26.75 9.90
C ASP A 836 0.34 -27.82 10.08
N ALA A 837 1.56 -27.40 10.47
CA ALA A 837 2.66 -28.31 10.75
C ALA A 837 2.36 -29.28 11.91
N ALA A 838 1.61 -28.86 12.94
CA ALA A 838 1.18 -29.77 14.00
C ALA A 838 0.01 -30.68 13.56
N ALA A 839 -0.89 -30.20 12.70
CA ALA A 839 -1.94 -31.03 12.12
C ALA A 839 -1.35 -32.15 11.24
N GLU A 840 -0.31 -31.84 10.47
CA GLU A 840 0.47 -32.80 9.68
C GLU A 840 1.28 -33.76 10.57
N LEU A 841 2.13 -33.24 11.47
CA LEU A 841 3.02 -34.05 12.32
C LEU A 841 2.30 -35.03 13.25
N PHE A 842 1.08 -34.71 13.67
CA PHE A 842 0.26 -35.56 14.54
C PHE A 842 -0.95 -36.19 13.82
N ALA A 843 -0.99 -36.14 12.48
CA ALA A 843 -2.06 -36.70 11.64
C ALA A 843 -3.48 -36.37 12.13
N LEU A 844 -3.70 -35.11 12.52
CA LEU A 844 -4.95 -34.67 13.16
C LEU A 844 -6.06 -34.49 12.11
N GLU A 845 -6.81 -35.56 11.85
CA GLU A 845 -7.88 -35.61 10.85
C GLU A 845 -8.82 -34.38 10.90
N LEU A 846 -9.23 -33.95 9.71
CA LEU A 846 -10.25 -32.91 9.50
C LEU A 846 -11.66 -33.49 9.71
N ALA A 847 -11.91 -33.98 10.93
CA ALA A 847 -13.26 -34.26 11.39
C ALA A 847 -14.11 -32.97 11.28
N PRO A 848 -15.39 -33.06 10.84
CA PRO A 848 -16.29 -31.90 10.86
C PRO A 848 -16.36 -31.32 12.26
N GLN A 849 -16.23 -29.99 12.39
CA GLN A 849 -16.39 -29.38 13.71
C GLN A 849 -17.83 -29.60 14.19
N PRO A 850 -18.05 -29.94 15.48
CA PRO A 850 -19.38 -29.75 16.07
C PRO A 850 -19.77 -28.28 15.90
N PRO A 851 -21.07 -27.96 15.76
CA PRO A 851 -21.51 -26.57 15.71
C PRO A 851 -21.01 -25.84 16.97
N PRO A 852 -20.62 -24.55 16.87
CA PRO A 852 -20.29 -23.77 18.05
C PRO A 852 -21.50 -23.76 18.99
N ASP A 853 -21.26 -23.86 20.29
CA ASP A 853 -22.31 -23.74 21.30
C ASP A 853 -23.16 -22.49 21.02
N PRO A 854 -24.50 -22.59 21.10
CA PRO A 854 -25.34 -21.41 20.95
C PRO A 854 -24.89 -20.37 21.98
N ALA A 855 -24.69 -19.14 21.53
CA ALA A 855 -24.34 -18.04 22.43
C ALA A 855 -25.40 -18.00 23.56
N PRO A 856 -24.98 -17.85 24.84
CA PRO A 856 -25.91 -17.89 25.96
C PRO A 856 -27.04 -16.89 25.71
N GLU A 857 -28.29 -17.33 25.86
CA GLU A 857 -29.45 -16.44 25.68
C GLU A 857 -29.24 -15.19 26.55
N PRO A 858 -29.53 -13.98 26.03
CA PRO A 858 -29.49 -12.78 26.85
C PRO A 858 -30.44 -12.98 28.03
N GLU A 859 -29.89 -12.90 29.24
CA GLU A 859 -30.58 -13.17 30.49
C GLU A 859 -31.86 -12.32 30.55
N LYS A 860 -33.01 -13.00 30.68
CA LYS A 860 -34.34 -12.37 30.55
C LYS A 860 -34.64 -11.52 31.79
N ASP A 861 -34.19 -10.27 31.74
CA ASP A 861 -34.47 -9.22 32.73
C ASP A 861 -35.98 -9.14 33.01
N PRO A 862 -36.47 -9.54 34.21
CA PRO A 862 -37.88 -9.82 34.44
C PRO A 862 -38.70 -8.55 34.74
N ALA A 863 -38.53 -7.49 33.95
CA ALA A 863 -38.97 -6.13 34.30
C ALA A 863 -39.56 -5.29 33.14
N VAL A 864 -40.14 -5.89 32.09
CA VAL A 864 -40.88 -5.13 31.04
C VAL A 864 -42.30 -5.65 30.85
N VAL A 865 -43.28 -4.93 31.41
CA VAL A 865 -44.71 -5.14 31.14
C VAL A 865 -45.08 -4.50 29.80
N PRO A 866 -45.74 -5.20 28.86
CA PRO A 866 -46.11 -4.63 27.57
C PRO A 866 -47.27 -3.63 27.71
N LEU A 867 -47.02 -2.37 27.36
CA LEU A 867 -48.07 -1.36 27.21
C LEU A 867 -49.04 -1.78 26.08
N ARG A 868 -50.34 -1.81 26.40
CA ARG A 868 -51.40 -2.06 25.41
C ARG A 868 -51.50 -0.89 24.42
N LYS A 869 -51.92 -1.23 23.19
CA LYS A 869 -52.37 -0.25 22.19
C LYS A 869 -53.54 0.58 22.74
N VAL A 870 -53.40 1.90 22.65
CA VAL A 870 -54.46 2.88 22.34
C VAL A 870 -53.84 3.83 21.32
#